data_AF-A0A177WFP1-F1
#
_entry.id   AF-A0A177WFP1-F1
#
_cell.length_a   1.000
_cell.length_b   1.000
_cell.length_c   1.000
_cell.angle_alpha   90.00
_cell.angle_beta   90.00
_cell.angle_gamma   90.00
#
_symmetry.space_group_name_H-M   'P 1'
#
loop_
_entity.id
_entity.type
_entity.pdbx_description
1 polymer ?
#
loop_
_entity_poly.entity_id
_entity_poly.type
_entity_poly.pdbx_seq_one_letter_code
_entity_poly.pdbx_strand_id
1 'polypeptide(L)'
;MAEIIVHESNQEVLRLAIDLFSKVCSEIDDENFGIVLSRLVSRLESSNGSVAAGFIRNLEAMYRNIHRDNPVKAAECGIIPAIVNTLRSVDQAVIYESIDAIQSLCDIRNCEVISAEFIRLSLIQMLSDLYIRYSDNSGLKTRIIKMAGSVASGIRDFPVSLVRSLIFEQLTISVCDLSMNDSLRLFDHINDMIEKSTNKAEMIKVFREYGIVKQLSTIYSRRDMDFYDYGNPVPGIVKLPETIVDLADNHPDSSIRTELDQGGMFESLMVIVQSDDTEYTNKRVADQIIGTCFQHLVYTASSSIQPYNDNAEIDMKSGIAGYVHGDARTLVEMQYIQYLQSILCKPMWWIDITNQHIVEQWRADSLDRNISPSTFNLALEQLGVFVKQLVCSGSDGFGTIVPGPVEQTYILDNGIPDNVYTRLMTNVSDIEHGSNHNTGQMAHNLIDASMYSVVYGQTMIAPLDIRLKYTTMVPCDILLSTRLVSDTPIIEGDSEFISCKFQCLPSEFRVEQDGSVTINSYINNLNPIWHRDMYKCIAKIFKCFVPMFESLFRTMDPMFKYIDICNGTDGYESPNQSDRGGMESDTQVIRPVYVPTLPEHFESNYESAKPVSLRGRNLQVIVKLTNIQLTPSKPKYDKGNWHIEGPINESIAAIGLYYYDVENITTPKLDYRVAVDRFEYQIASDMYWEDVYGMDRESLRNQYIGSLEVPNGRCVVYPNRYQHKEQSFELADPTQPGHCKILTFFVVNPSRRIVSTAHVAPQQPQWYNSSLDKAHVPPELWNDITQYIQGVQSPAEAKHYRDELTSDRTQITAVYNEYIYERVYNL
;
A
#
# COMPACT_ATOMS: atom_id res chain seq x y z
N MET A 1 64.93 -19.59 -8.19
CA MET A 1 63.69 -18.92 -8.65
C MET A 1 63.72 -17.43 -8.34
N ALA A 2 63.77 -17.01 -7.06
CA ALA A 2 63.90 -15.59 -6.71
C ALA A 2 65.09 -14.88 -7.38
N GLU A 3 66.26 -15.50 -7.41
CA GLU A 3 67.45 -15.00 -8.13
C GLU A 3 67.20 -14.80 -9.63
N ILE A 4 66.45 -15.71 -10.25
CA ILE A 4 66.05 -15.59 -11.67
C ILE A 4 65.13 -14.38 -11.81
N ILE A 5 64.12 -14.24 -10.95
CA ILE A 5 63.18 -13.11 -10.98
C ILE A 5 63.90 -11.76 -10.77
N VAL A 6 64.94 -11.70 -9.94
CA VAL A 6 65.70 -10.47 -9.65
C VAL A 6 66.61 -10.06 -10.80
N HIS A 7 67.23 -11.04 -11.48
CA HIS A 7 68.25 -10.78 -12.49
C HIS A 7 67.77 -10.92 -13.94
N GLU A 8 66.59 -11.49 -14.18
CA GLU A 8 66.04 -11.71 -15.52
C GLU A 8 65.46 -10.43 -16.11
N SER A 9 65.75 -10.22 -17.40
CA SER A 9 65.28 -9.07 -18.19
C SER A 9 64.25 -9.45 -19.24
N ASN A 10 64.12 -10.75 -19.57
CA ASN A 10 63.11 -11.27 -20.48
C ASN A 10 61.75 -11.42 -19.78
N GLN A 11 60.72 -10.76 -20.33
CA GLN A 11 59.38 -10.74 -19.71
C GLN A 11 58.67 -12.10 -19.68
N GLU A 12 58.90 -13.00 -20.65
CA GLU A 12 58.28 -14.33 -20.65
C GLU A 12 58.92 -15.25 -19.62
N VAL A 13 60.26 -15.22 -19.52
CA VAL A 13 61.02 -16.00 -18.53
C VAL A 13 60.72 -15.50 -17.12
N LEU A 14 60.62 -14.18 -16.97
CA LEU A 14 60.19 -13.54 -15.73
C LEU A 14 58.80 -14.05 -15.33
N ARG A 15 57.79 -13.95 -16.21
CA ARG A 15 56.40 -14.40 -15.97
C ARG A 15 56.32 -15.87 -15.59
N LEU A 16 57.03 -16.75 -16.29
CA LEU A 16 57.10 -18.19 -15.97
C LEU A 16 57.75 -18.43 -14.60
N ALA A 17 58.81 -17.69 -14.28
CA ALA A 17 59.47 -17.81 -12.98
C ALA A 17 58.54 -17.36 -11.83
N ILE A 18 57.68 -16.37 -12.06
CA ILE A 18 56.67 -15.89 -11.10
C ILE A 18 55.53 -16.88 -10.95
N ASP A 19 55.00 -17.42 -12.05
CA ASP A 19 53.93 -18.43 -11.99
C ASP A 19 54.42 -19.70 -11.26
N LEU A 20 55.68 -20.08 -11.48
CA LEU A 20 56.30 -21.21 -10.79
C LEU A 20 56.57 -20.89 -9.32
N PHE A 21 57.09 -19.70 -9.02
CA PHE A 21 57.37 -19.27 -7.64
C PHE A 21 56.08 -19.11 -6.83
N SER A 22 55.01 -18.58 -7.43
CA SER A 22 53.71 -18.39 -6.79
C SER A 22 53.07 -19.69 -6.35
N LYS A 23 53.35 -20.81 -7.04
CA LYS A 23 52.87 -22.15 -6.65
C LYS A 23 53.53 -22.73 -5.41
N VAL A 24 54.72 -22.24 -5.04
CA VAL A 24 55.51 -22.77 -3.92
C VAL A 24 55.68 -21.75 -2.80
N CYS A 25 55.28 -20.49 -3.01
CA CYS A 25 55.56 -19.40 -2.07
C CYS A 25 54.85 -19.54 -0.71
N SER A 26 53.71 -20.23 -0.64
CA SER A 26 53.00 -20.52 0.61
C SER A 26 53.67 -21.60 1.46
N GLU A 27 54.49 -22.46 0.86
CA GLU A 27 55.21 -23.56 1.52
C GLU A 27 56.59 -23.14 2.07
N ILE A 28 57.06 -21.92 1.76
CA ILE A 28 58.35 -21.39 2.24
C ILE A 28 58.23 -21.00 3.72
N ASP A 29 59.19 -21.38 4.55
CA ASP A 29 59.28 -20.89 5.93
C ASP A 29 59.47 -19.36 6.00
N ASP A 30 59.06 -18.73 7.09
CA ASP A 30 58.97 -17.27 7.18
C ASP A 30 60.33 -16.57 7.05
N GLU A 31 61.42 -17.23 7.51
CA GLU A 31 62.78 -16.70 7.42
C GLU A 31 63.28 -16.66 5.97
N ASN A 32 63.13 -17.75 5.23
CA ASN A 32 63.48 -17.81 3.81
C ASN A 32 62.56 -16.95 2.94
N PHE A 33 61.29 -16.83 3.30
CA PHE A 33 60.34 -15.95 2.61
C PHE A 33 60.76 -14.48 2.74
N GLY A 34 61.14 -14.02 3.93
CA GLY A 34 61.62 -12.66 4.17
C GLY A 34 62.87 -12.32 3.34
N ILE A 35 63.81 -13.27 3.22
CA ILE A 35 65.00 -13.10 2.36
C ILE A 35 64.60 -12.94 0.90
N VAL A 36 63.69 -13.80 0.40
CA VAL A 36 63.24 -13.72 -0.99
C VAL A 36 62.51 -12.41 -1.27
N LEU A 37 61.60 -12.00 -0.40
CA LEU A 37 60.87 -10.75 -0.55
C LEU A 37 61.80 -9.54 -0.53
N SER A 38 62.76 -9.48 0.39
CA SER A 38 63.71 -8.35 0.47
C SER A 38 64.46 -8.11 -0.85
N ARG A 39 64.81 -9.19 -1.56
CA ARG A 39 65.48 -9.11 -2.86
C ARG A 39 64.54 -8.62 -3.97
N LEU A 40 63.28 -9.05 -3.96
CA LEU A 40 62.26 -8.59 -4.89
C LEU A 40 61.93 -7.10 -4.67
N VAL A 41 61.81 -6.66 -3.41
CA VAL A 41 61.58 -5.26 -3.04
C VAL A 41 62.77 -4.38 -3.45
N SER A 42 64.01 -4.80 -3.15
CA SER A 42 65.21 -4.07 -3.59
C SER A 42 65.29 -3.94 -5.12
N ARG A 43 64.83 -4.95 -5.85
CA ARG A 43 64.75 -4.89 -7.32
C ARG A 43 63.66 -3.94 -7.80
N LEU A 44 62.50 -3.93 -7.14
CA LEU A 44 61.41 -2.99 -7.41
C LEU A 44 61.85 -1.54 -7.17
N GLU A 45 62.53 -1.25 -6.06
CA GLU A 45 63.05 0.08 -5.72
C GLU A 45 64.10 0.61 -6.70
N SER A 46 64.80 -0.28 -7.40
CA SER A 46 65.80 0.05 -8.42
C SER A 46 65.26 0.01 -9.86
N SER A 47 63.95 -0.20 -10.04
CA SER A 47 63.29 -0.32 -11.35
C SER A 47 62.35 0.86 -11.63
N ASN A 48 62.12 1.14 -12.92
CA ASN A 48 61.27 2.24 -13.40
C ASN A 48 60.38 1.76 -14.55
N GLY A 49 59.35 2.53 -14.92
CA GLY A 49 58.49 2.28 -16.06
C GLY A 49 57.84 0.89 -16.06
N SER A 50 57.83 0.24 -17.23
CA SER A 50 57.19 -1.07 -17.44
C SER A 50 57.82 -2.20 -16.63
N VAL A 51 59.10 -2.07 -16.24
CA VAL A 51 59.79 -3.08 -15.42
C VAL A 51 59.25 -3.03 -14.00
N ALA A 52 59.19 -1.84 -13.39
CA ALA A 52 58.60 -1.66 -12.06
C ALA A 52 57.11 -2.03 -12.01
N ALA A 53 56.34 -1.65 -13.04
CA ALA A 53 54.94 -2.06 -13.17
C ALA A 53 54.80 -3.60 -13.23
N GLY A 54 55.67 -4.28 -13.98
CA GLY A 54 55.73 -5.74 -13.98
C GLY A 54 55.97 -6.31 -12.59
N PHE A 55 56.95 -5.78 -11.83
CA PHE A 55 57.22 -6.23 -10.46
C PHE A 55 56.04 -6.02 -9.49
N ILE A 56 55.29 -4.92 -9.63
CA ILE A 56 54.09 -4.66 -8.82
C ILE A 56 53.03 -5.75 -9.03
N ARG A 57 52.71 -6.10 -10.28
CA ARG A 57 51.77 -7.20 -10.61
C ARG A 57 52.22 -8.53 -10.02
N ASN A 58 53.52 -8.76 -9.98
CA ASN A 58 54.08 -10.01 -9.47
C ASN A 58 53.92 -10.12 -7.96
N LEU A 59 54.19 -9.03 -7.24
CA LEU A 59 53.96 -8.95 -5.80
C LEU A 59 52.48 -9.11 -5.46
N GLU A 60 51.59 -8.52 -6.25
CA GLU A 60 50.15 -8.69 -6.11
C GLU A 60 49.72 -10.16 -6.31
N ALA A 61 50.21 -10.82 -7.37
CA ALA A 61 49.92 -12.23 -7.64
C ALA A 61 50.46 -13.16 -6.54
N MET A 62 51.65 -12.87 -6.02
CA MET A 62 52.22 -13.58 -4.87
C MET A 62 51.33 -13.41 -3.64
N TYR A 63 50.92 -12.17 -3.34
CA TYR A 63 50.04 -11.90 -2.21
C TYR A 63 48.74 -12.68 -2.30
N ARG A 64 48.05 -12.65 -3.46
CA ARG A 64 46.77 -13.35 -3.67
C ARG A 64 46.89 -14.86 -3.40
N ASN A 65 48.02 -15.48 -3.79
CA ASN A 65 48.26 -16.90 -3.53
C ASN A 65 48.53 -17.19 -2.05
N ILE A 66 49.40 -16.40 -1.39
CA ILE A 66 49.67 -16.57 0.05
C ILE A 66 48.39 -16.35 0.86
N HIS A 67 47.61 -15.33 0.52
CA HIS A 67 46.36 -15.03 1.20
C HIS A 67 45.34 -16.17 1.07
N ARG A 68 45.31 -16.88 -0.07
CA ARG A 68 44.43 -18.03 -0.27
C ARG A 68 44.75 -19.18 0.68
N ASP A 69 46.03 -19.37 1.01
CA ASP A 69 46.50 -20.47 1.86
C ASP A 69 46.59 -20.08 3.34
N ASN A 70 47.08 -18.88 3.64
CA ASN A 70 47.26 -18.34 4.99
C ASN A 70 47.11 -16.80 5.03
N PRO A 71 45.90 -16.29 5.36
CA PRO A 71 45.61 -14.86 5.41
C PRO A 71 46.45 -14.06 6.42
N VAL A 72 46.78 -14.66 7.57
CA VAL A 72 47.58 -13.99 8.62
C VAL A 72 49.01 -13.79 8.13
N LYS A 73 49.61 -14.84 7.56
CA LYS A 73 50.94 -14.77 6.95
C LYS A 73 50.97 -13.76 5.81
N ALA A 74 49.95 -13.70 4.97
CA ALA A 74 49.87 -12.71 3.89
C ALA A 74 49.87 -11.26 4.42
N ALA A 75 49.20 -10.98 5.54
CA ALA A 75 49.19 -9.64 6.10
C ALA A 75 50.55 -9.21 6.68
N GLU A 76 51.28 -10.14 7.31
CA GLU A 76 52.57 -9.87 7.96
C GLU A 76 53.78 -10.00 7.02
N CYS A 77 53.58 -10.51 5.80
CA CYS A 77 54.68 -10.85 4.91
C CYS A 77 55.46 -9.65 4.35
N GLY A 78 54.96 -8.40 4.47
CA GLY A 78 55.66 -7.19 4.03
C GLY A 78 55.41 -6.76 2.58
N ILE A 79 54.60 -7.51 1.81
CA ILE A 79 54.23 -7.14 0.43
C ILE A 79 53.40 -5.85 0.39
N ILE A 80 52.43 -5.68 1.31
CA ILE A 80 51.57 -4.49 1.38
C ILE A 80 52.39 -3.19 1.53
N PRO A 81 53.30 -3.07 2.53
CA PRO A 81 54.21 -1.92 2.64
C PRO A 81 55.04 -1.66 1.38
N ALA A 82 55.54 -2.71 0.72
CA ALA A 82 56.36 -2.56 -0.48
C ALA A 82 55.56 -1.94 -1.64
N ILE A 83 54.34 -2.44 -1.89
CA ILE A 83 53.47 -1.88 -2.93
C ILE A 83 53.06 -0.45 -2.55
N VAL A 84 52.64 -0.19 -1.31
CA VAL A 84 52.23 1.16 -0.87
C VAL A 84 53.38 2.17 -1.01
N ASN A 85 54.62 1.79 -0.71
CA ASN A 85 55.77 2.69 -0.86
C ASN A 85 56.00 3.14 -2.32
N THR A 86 55.61 2.35 -3.32
CA THR A 86 55.75 2.74 -4.73
C THR A 86 54.88 3.92 -5.15
N LEU A 87 53.83 4.26 -4.36
CA LEU A 87 53.03 5.48 -4.56
C LEU A 87 53.86 6.78 -4.41
N ARG A 88 55.05 6.72 -3.80
CA ARG A 88 55.96 7.86 -3.71
C ARG A 88 56.79 8.09 -4.97
N SER A 89 56.69 7.22 -5.96
CA SER A 89 57.39 7.34 -7.23
C SER A 89 57.05 8.66 -7.96
N VAL A 90 57.95 9.10 -8.82
CA VAL A 90 57.69 10.19 -9.78
C VAL A 90 57.21 9.66 -11.13
N ASP A 91 57.30 8.35 -11.34
CA ASP A 91 56.89 7.67 -12.57
C ASP A 91 55.38 7.36 -12.52
N GLN A 92 54.64 7.97 -13.45
CA GLN A 92 53.19 7.83 -13.53
C GLN A 92 52.75 6.39 -13.83
N ALA A 93 53.52 5.62 -14.63
CA ALA A 93 53.18 4.23 -14.93
C ALA A 93 53.30 3.35 -13.68
N VAL A 94 54.29 3.64 -12.84
CA VAL A 94 54.46 2.98 -11.55
C VAL A 94 53.29 3.32 -10.64
N ILE A 95 52.96 4.60 -10.45
CA ILE A 95 51.82 5.03 -9.60
C ILE A 95 50.52 4.39 -10.07
N TYR A 96 50.28 4.34 -11.38
CA TYR A 96 49.07 3.76 -11.95
C TYR A 96 48.92 2.28 -11.60
N GLU A 97 50.00 1.52 -11.77
CA GLU A 97 50.02 0.10 -11.44
C GLU A 97 49.94 -0.13 -9.92
N SER A 98 50.57 0.73 -9.11
CA SER A 98 50.45 0.69 -7.66
C SER A 98 49.00 0.86 -7.21
N ILE A 99 48.27 1.82 -7.79
CA ILE A 99 46.86 2.03 -7.46
C ILE A 99 46.03 0.80 -7.82
N ASP A 100 46.25 0.21 -9.00
CA ASP A 100 45.54 -0.99 -9.46
C ASP A 100 45.79 -2.18 -8.54
N ALA A 101 47.05 -2.42 -8.16
CA ALA A 101 47.42 -3.48 -7.26
C ALA A 101 46.83 -3.30 -5.86
N ILE A 102 46.86 -2.09 -5.29
CA ILE A 102 46.30 -1.87 -3.94
C ILE A 102 44.76 -1.97 -3.98
N GLN A 103 44.09 -1.51 -5.04
CA GLN A 103 42.65 -1.68 -5.24
C GLN A 103 42.28 -3.17 -5.25
N SER A 104 43.03 -3.94 -6.03
CA SER A 104 42.91 -5.38 -6.15
C SER A 104 43.06 -6.12 -4.80
N LEU A 105 43.93 -5.61 -3.91
CA LEU A 105 44.07 -6.11 -2.54
C LEU A 105 42.86 -5.76 -1.66
N CYS A 106 42.22 -4.61 -1.88
CA CYS A 106 41.02 -4.20 -1.13
C CYS A 106 39.79 -5.04 -1.49
N ASP A 107 39.70 -5.54 -2.73
CA ASP A 107 38.58 -6.37 -3.20
C ASP A 107 38.53 -7.76 -2.54
N ILE A 108 39.59 -8.18 -1.84
CA ILE A 108 39.65 -9.40 -1.04
C ILE A 108 38.84 -9.17 0.25
N ARG A 109 37.50 -9.26 0.16
CA ARG A 109 36.56 -8.95 1.25
C ARG A 109 36.96 -9.56 2.60
N ASN A 110 36.91 -8.73 3.64
CA ASN A 110 36.98 -9.05 5.09
C ASN A 110 38.35 -9.41 5.68
N CYS A 111 39.36 -8.54 5.54
CA CYS A 111 40.54 -8.61 6.38
C CYS A 111 40.75 -7.28 7.15
N GLU A 112 40.31 -7.24 8.41
CA GLU A 112 40.58 -6.10 9.31
C GLU A 112 42.08 -5.78 9.41
N VAL A 113 42.92 -6.81 9.26
CA VAL A 113 44.39 -6.70 9.28
C VAL A 113 44.92 -5.85 8.13
N ILE A 114 44.37 -5.99 6.92
CA ILE A 114 44.77 -5.18 5.75
C ILE A 114 44.38 -3.72 5.97
N SER A 115 43.17 -3.47 6.48
CA SER A 115 42.70 -2.12 6.77
C SER A 115 43.53 -1.44 7.85
N ALA A 116 43.89 -2.17 8.91
CA ALA A 116 44.79 -1.70 9.96
C ALA A 116 46.18 -1.35 9.42
N GLU A 117 46.71 -2.16 8.50
CA GLU A 117 48.01 -1.90 7.89
C GLU A 117 48.00 -0.67 6.96
N PHE A 118 46.92 -0.44 6.21
CA PHE A 118 46.77 0.80 5.42
C PHE A 118 46.67 2.05 6.29
N ILE A 119 45.99 1.97 7.45
CA ILE A 119 45.97 3.04 8.44
C ILE A 119 47.39 3.29 8.96
N ARG A 120 48.12 2.23 9.35
CA ARG A 120 49.50 2.32 9.85
C ARG A 120 50.43 2.98 8.83
N LEU A 121 50.24 2.69 7.55
CA LEU A 121 51.02 3.25 6.44
C LEU A 121 50.59 4.67 6.03
N SER A 122 49.56 5.24 6.65
CA SER A 122 49.00 6.56 6.30
C SER A 122 48.58 6.66 4.81
N LEU A 123 48.02 5.58 4.27
CA LEU A 123 47.70 5.47 2.83
C LEU A 123 46.78 6.59 2.34
N ILE A 124 45.72 6.92 3.09
CA ILE A 124 44.77 7.98 2.71
C ILE A 124 45.47 9.35 2.58
N GLN A 125 46.48 9.64 3.40
CA GLN A 125 47.23 10.90 3.30
C GLN A 125 48.08 10.92 2.04
N MET A 126 48.75 9.81 1.71
CA MET A 126 49.53 9.70 0.48
C MET A 126 48.64 9.82 -0.77
N LEU A 127 47.44 9.24 -0.75
CA LEU A 127 46.46 9.41 -1.83
C LEU A 127 45.99 10.87 -1.94
N SER A 128 45.83 11.57 -0.81
CA SER A 128 45.51 13.00 -0.80
C SER A 128 46.60 13.85 -1.42
N ASP A 129 47.86 13.59 -1.07
CA ASP A 129 49.00 14.30 -1.64
C ASP A 129 49.15 14.04 -3.15
N LEU A 130 48.90 12.79 -3.58
CA LEU A 130 48.88 12.41 -5.00
C LEU A 130 47.76 13.11 -5.76
N TYR A 131 46.57 13.20 -5.17
CA TYR A 131 45.43 13.88 -5.78
C TYR A 131 45.74 15.35 -6.09
N ILE A 132 46.37 16.05 -5.13
CA ILE A 132 46.81 17.45 -5.29
C ILE A 132 47.90 17.54 -6.37
N ARG A 133 48.90 16.64 -6.31
CA ARG A 133 50.02 16.60 -7.25
C ARG A 133 49.59 16.41 -8.71
N TYR A 134 48.55 15.61 -8.94
CA TYR A 134 48.05 15.26 -10.26
C TYR A 134 46.68 15.90 -10.56
N SER A 135 46.47 17.13 -10.07
CA SER A 135 45.21 17.86 -10.19
C SER A 135 44.73 18.12 -11.62
N ASP A 136 45.62 18.09 -12.61
CA ASP A 136 45.30 18.25 -14.05
C ASP A 136 45.08 16.92 -14.80
N ASN A 137 45.30 15.76 -14.15
CA ASN A 137 45.18 14.44 -14.78
C ASN A 137 43.87 13.76 -14.35
N SER A 138 42.80 13.97 -15.12
CA SER A 138 41.46 13.45 -14.81
C SER A 138 41.43 11.93 -14.60
N GLY A 139 42.09 11.15 -15.47
CA GLY A 139 42.14 9.69 -15.37
C GLY A 139 42.79 9.19 -14.07
N LEU A 140 43.87 9.84 -13.64
CA LEU A 140 44.55 9.47 -12.39
C LEU A 140 43.75 9.92 -11.15
N LYS A 141 43.11 11.10 -11.21
CA LYS A 141 42.24 11.60 -10.12
C LYS A 141 41.08 10.66 -9.84
N THR A 142 40.38 10.18 -10.87
CA THR A 142 39.28 9.22 -10.70
C THR A 142 39.74 7.93 -10.03
N ARG A 143 40.91 7.41 -10.43
CA ARG A 143 41.49 6.21 -9.82
C ARG A 143 41.88 6.43 -8.36
N ILE A 144 42.47 7.57 -8.03
CA ILE A 144 42.82 7.93 -6.64
C ILE A 144 41.55 8.01 -5.77
N ILE A 145 40.47 8.63 -6.26
CA ILE A 145 39.21 8.75 -5.52
C ILE A 145 38.59 7.36 -5.28
N LYS A 146 38.47 6.53 -6.32
CA LYS A 146 37.94 5.15 -6.21
C LYS A 146 38.73 4.33 -5.18
N MET A 147 40.06 4.41 -5.27
CA MET A 147 40.98 3.73 -4.38
C MET A 147 40.82 4.15 -2.93
N ALA A 148 40.76 5.46 -2.70
CA ALA A 148 40.59 6.00 -1.37
C ALA A 148 39.21 5.59 -0.77
N GLY A 149 38.16 5.57 -1.59
CA GLY A 149 36.82 5.11 -1.18
C GLY A 149 36.82 3.64 -0.75
N SER A 150 37.46 2.77 -1.54
CA SER A 150 37.60 1.33 -1.23
C SER A 150 38.35 1.07 0.08
N VAL A 151 39.43 1.81 0.34
CA VAL A 151 40.18 1.72 1.60
C VAL A 151 39.34 2.24 2.76
N ALA A 152 38.71 3.40 2.59
CA ALA A 152 37.90 4.03 3.64
C ALA A 152 36.70 3.17 4.05
N SER A 153 36.07 2.47 3.11
CA SER A 153 34.93 1.58 3.39
C SER A 153 35.29 0.33 4.21
N GLY A 154 36.58 0.03 4.39
CA GLY A 154 37.08 -1.02 5.27
C GLY A 154 37.45 -0.56 6.69
N ILE A 155 37.52 0.76 6.94
CA ILE A 155 38.03 1.33 8.18
C ILE A 155 36.87 1.65 9.15
N ARG A 156 36.93 1.12 10.38
CA ARG A 156 35.94 1.39 11.43
C ARG A 156 36.11 2.75 12.12
N ASP A 157 37.38 3.15 12.33
CA ASP A 157 37.78 4.38 13.02
C ASP A 157 38.69 5.21 12.10
N PHE A 158 38.10 6.08 11.27
CA PHE A 158 38.85 6.87 10.29
C PHE A 158 39.18 8.30 10.79
N PRO A 159 40.32 8.87 10.38
CA PRO A 159 40.64 10.27 10.63
C PRO A 159 39.73 11.18 9.80
N VAL A 160 38.77 11.80 10.50
CA VAL A 160 37.66 12.61 9.96
C VAL A 160 38.11 13.71 9.01
N SER A 161 39.20 14.42 9.34
CA SER A 161 39.74 15.51 8.51
C SER A 161 40.28 15.05 7.15
N LEU A 162 40.69 13.79 7.05
CA LEU A 162 41.35 13.22 5.89
C LEU A 162 40.35 12.58 4.92
N VAL A 163 39.33 11.91 5.47
CA VAL A 163 38.18 11.40 4.73
C VAL A 163 37.40 12.56 4.08
N ARG A 164 37.27 13.68 4.78
CA ARG A 164 36.68 14.94 4.28
C ARG A 164 37.27 15.40 2.93
N SER A 165 38.59 15.59 2.86
CA SER A 165 39.28 16.21 1.71
C SER A 165 39.25 15.34 0.45
N LEU A 166 39.34 14.02 0.61
CA LEU A 166 39.55 13.11 -0.51
C LEU A 166 38.29 12.36 -0.93
N ILE A 167 37.42 12.02 0.03
CA ILE A 167 36.24 11.19 -0.20
C ILE A 167 34.99 12.04 -0.33
N PHE A 168 34.73 13.03 0.53
CA PHE A 168 33.45 13.74 0.46
C PHE A 168 33.46 14.93 -0.50
N GLU A 169 34.50 15.77 -0.49
CA GLU A 169 34.58 16.91 -1.41
C GLU A 169 34.77 16.45 -2.87
N GLN A 170 35.66 15.49 -3.12
CA GLN A 170 36.06 15.14 -4.50
C GLN A 170 35.12 14.16 -5.19
N LEU A 171 34.42 13.33 -4.42
CA LEU A 171 33.43 12.39 -4.95
C LEU A 171 32.16 13.16 -5.35
N THR A 172 31.78 14.20 -4.61
CA THR A 172 30.72 15.13 -5.03
C THR A 172 31.10 15.92 -6.29
N ILE A 173 32.34 16.44 -6.37
CA ILE A 173 32.84 17.12 -7.56
C ILE A 173 32.85 16.16 -8.77
N SER A 174 33.23 14.90 -8.57
CA SER A 174 33.25 13.87 -9.62
C SER A 174 31.86 13.45 -10.12
N VAL A 175 30.83 13.51 -9.27
CA VAL A 175 29.43 13.23 -9.65
C VAL A 175 28.81 14.41 -10.42
N CYS A 176 29.34 15.63 -10.27
CA CYS A 176 28.90 16.79 -11.04
C CYS A 176 29.43 16.81 -12.49
N ASP A 177 30.49 16.04 -12.79
CA ASP A 177 31.12 15.98 -14.11
C ASP A 177 30.49 14.86 -14.96
N LEU A 178 29.85 15.24 -16.07
CA LEU A 178 28.91 14.44 -16.89
C LEU A 178 29.48 13.15 -17.53
N SER A 179 30.77 12.85 -17.35
CA SER A 179 31.47 11.81 -18.13
C SER A 179 31.70 10.48 -17.41
N MET A 180 31.00 10.17 -16.31
CA MET A 180 31.37 9.02 -15.46
C MET A 180 30.20 8.14 -15.03
N ASN A 181 29.87 7.13 -15.85
CA ASN A 181 29.04 5.97 -15.44
C ASN A 181 29.64 5.19 -14.24
N ASP A 182 30.94 5.34 -13.98
CA ASP A 182 31.64 4.66 -12.89
C ASP A 182 31.44 5.30 -11.50
N SER A 183 30.74 6.44 -11.41
CA SER A 183 30.60 7.23 -10.18
C SER A 183 29.58 6.65 -9.18
N LEU A 184 28.61 5.83 -9.62
CA LEU A 184 27.56 5.29 -8.74
C LEU A 184 28.11 4.26 -7.73
N ARG A 185 29.13 3.48 -8.12
CA ARG A 185 29.84 2.55 -7.22
C ARG A 185 30.53 3.26 -6.05
N LEU A 186 30.75 4.57 -6.15
CA LEU A 186 31.33 5.35 -5.07
C LEU A 186 30.33 5.62 -3.94
N PHE A 187 29.02 5.56 -4.21
CA PHE A 187 27.99 5.63 -3.16
C PHE A 187 28.00 4.40 -2.26
N ASP A 188 28.32 3.21 -2.79
CA ASP A 188 28.46 1.99 -1.98
C ASP A 188 29.59 2.13 -0.94
N HIS A 189 30.69 2.82 -1.29
CA HIS A 189 31.77 3.08 -0.34
C HIS A 189 31.32 4.00 0.80
N ILE A 190 30.58 5.07 0.49
CA ILE A 190 30.04 5.97 1.51
C ILE A 190 29.05 5.22 2.40
N ASN A 191 28.19 4.41 1.80
CA ASN A 191 27.22 3.59 2.50
C ASN A 191 27.90 2.63 3.50
N ASP A 192 28.90 1.88 3.04
CA ASP A 192 29.70 0.98 3.87
C ASP A 192 30.40 1.71 5.03
N MET A 193 30.91 2.92 4.77
CA MET A 193 31.54 3.76 5.80
C MET A 193 30.52 4.18 6.87
N ILE A 194 29.30 4.58 6.46
CA ILE A 194 28.22 4.89 7.41
C ILE A 194 27.90 3.65 8.22
N GLU A 195 27.62 2.51 7.60
CA GLU A 195 27.23 1.27 8.27
C GLU A 195 28.28 0.81 9.30
N LYS A 196 29.56 0.74 8.90
CA LYS A 196 30.66 0.17 9.71
C LYS A 196 31.26 1.10 10.76
N SER A 197 31.04 2.42 10.66
CA SER A 197 31.62 3.39 11.60
C SER A 197 31.14 3.13 13.04
N THR A 198 32.08 3.11 14.00
CA THR A 198 31.77 2.99 15.43
C THR A 198 31.33 4.32 16.06
N ASN A 199 31.67 5.45 15.42
CA ASN A 199 31.42 6.80 15.92
C ASN A 199 30.42 7.56 15.03
N LYS A 200 29.15 7.16 15.15
CA LYS A 200 28.02 7.74 14.39
C LYS A 200 27.85 9.24 14.63
N ALA A 201 28.14 9.74 15.84
CA ALA A 201 28.01 11.15 16.20
C ALA A 201 28.99 12.04 15.41
N GLU A 202 30.24 11.61 15.28
CA GLU A 202 31.25 12.33 14.50
C GLU A 202 30.92 12.28 13.00
N MET A 203 30.38 11.15 12.50
CA MET A 203 29.87 11.06 11.13
C MET A 203 28.75 12.05 10.85
N ILE A 204 27.79 12.19 11.76
CA ILE A 204 26.68 13.15 11.63
C ILE A 204 27.22 14.59 11.58
N LYS A 205 28.19 14.90 12.44
CA LYS A 205 28.84 16.21 12.45
C LYS A 205 29.55 16.51 11.13
N VAL A 206 30.19 15.51 10.51
CA VAL A 206 30.81 15.63 9.17
C VAL A 206 29.76 15.89 8.10
N PHE A 207 28.67 15.12 8.07
CA PHE A 207 27.59 15.34 7.10
C PHE A 207 27.05 16.78 7.14
N ARG A 208 26.89 17.34 8.35
CA ARG A 208 26.43 18.71 8.58
C ARG A 208 27.48 19.77 8.25
N GLU A 209 28.68 19.69 8.84
CA GLU A 209 29.72 20.73 8.68
C GLU A 209 30.13 20.91 7.22
N TYR A 210 30.03 19.85 6.41
CA TYR A 210 30.43 19.86 5.00
C TYR A 210 29.24 19.92 4.02
N GLY A 211 28.00 19.98 4.51
CA GLY A 211 26.81 20.15 3.68
C GLY A 211 26.57 19.01 2.67
N ILE A 212 26.94 17.79 3.03
CA ILE A 212 26.91 16.62 2.13
C ILE A 212 25.46 16.27 1.76
N VAL A 213 24.52 16.38 2.70
CA VAL A 213 23.08 16.14 2.46
C VAL A 213 22.55 17.09 1.38
N LYS A 214 22.96 18.35 1.41
CA LYS A 214 22.59 19.36 0.40
C LYS A 214 23.20 19.06 -0.98
N GLN A 215 24.42 18.56 -1.01
CA GLN A 215 25.09 18.15 -2.25
C GLN A 215 24.39 16.95 -2.89
N LEU A 216 24.07 15.93 -2.09
CA LEU A 216 23.25 14.79 -2.53
C LEU A 216 21.88 15.26 -3.02
N SER A 217 21.23 16.18 -2.31
CA SER A 217 19.95 16.79 -2.75
C SER A 217 20.06 17.37 -4.15
N THR A 218 21.14 18.09 -4.44
CA THR A 218 21.39 18.67 -5.78
C THR A 218 21.56 17.59 -6.84
N ILE A 219 22.27 16.50 -6.52
CA ILE A 219 22.51 15.37 -7.42
C ILE A 219 21.20 14.65 -7.78
N TYR A 220 20.38 14.31 -6.78
CA TYR A 220 19.09 13.63 -6.97
C TYR A 220 18.04 14.50 -7.65
N SER A 221 18.22 15.83 -7.66
CA SER A 221 17.31 16.79 -8.29
C SER A 221 17.54 16.96 -9.80
N ARG A 222 18.57 16.34 -10.37
CA ARG A 222 18.93 16.49 -11.79
C ARG A 222 18.09 15.56 -12.68
N ARG A 223 17.48 16.13 -13.73
CA ARG A 223 16.71 15.37 -14.73
C ARG A 223 17.58 14.62 -15.75
N ASP A 224 18.83 15.03 -15.92
CA ASP A 224 19.78 14.51 -16.91
C ASP A 224 20.69 13.39 -16.37
N MET A 225 20.48 12.96 -15.13
CA MET A 225 21.18 11.82 -14.53
C MET A 225 20.50 10.51 -14.91
N ASP A 226 21.29 9.53 -15.33
CA ASP A 226 20.85 8.15 -15.46
C ASP A 226 20.96 7.47 -14.09
N PHE A 227 19.84 7.08 -13.50
CA PHE A 227 19.80 6.39 -12.20
C PHE A 227 20.03 4.87 -12.33
N TYR A 228 20.38 4.39 -13.52
CA TYR A 228 20.60 2.98 -13.80
C TYR A 228 22.02 2.50 -13.40
N ASP A 229 22.08 1.36 -12.70
CA ASP A 229 23.33 0.60 -12.47
C ASP A 229 23.20 -0.79 -13.12
N TYR A 230 24.07 -1.09 -14.10
CA TYR A 230 24.06 -2.36 -14.81
C TYR A 230 24.50 -3.50 -13.87
N GLY A 231 23.56 -4.36 -13.47
CA GLY A 231 23.84 -5.64 -12.82
C GLY A 231 23.63 -5.71 -11.30
N ASN A 232 22.99 -4.71 -10.68
CA ASN A 232 22.69 -4.70 -9.24
C ASN A 232 21.16 -4.61 -8.99
N PRO A 233 20.53 -5.52 -8.21
CA PRO A 233 19.08 -5.52 -8.00
C PRO A 233 18.56 -4.32 -7.20
N VAL A 234 19.42 -3.68 -6.40
CA VAL A 234 19.16 -2.40 -5.72
C VAL A 234 20.36 -1.49 -5.98
N PRO A 235 20.25 -0.49 -6.87
CA PRO A 235 21.38 0.37 -7.21
C PRO A 235 21.79 1.21 -5.97
N GLY A 236 23.09 1.42 -5.76
CA GLY A 236 23.63 2.17 -4.60
C GLY A 236 23.07 3.59 -4.44
N ILE A 237 22.49 4.12 -5.51
CA ILE A 237 21.73 5.37 -5.56
C ILE A 237 20.48 5.39 -4.67
N VAL A 238 19.83 4.24 -4.44
CA VAL A 238 18.69 4.08 -3.51
C VAL A 238 19.17 3.75 -2.11
N LYS A 239 20.22 2.93 -2.00
CA LYS A 239 20.75 2.44 -0.72
C LYS A 239 21.37 3.55 0.14
N LEU A 240 22.08 4.50 -0.47
CA LEU A 240 22.74 5.56 0.29
C LEU A 240 21.72 6.48 1.02
N PRO A 241 20.66 7.00 0.36
CA PRO A 241 19.61 7.75 1.04
C PRO A 241 18.93 6.96 2.18
N GLU A 242 18.66 5.67 1.98
CA GLU A 242 18.11 4.76 3.02
C GLU A 242 19.02 4.72 4.25
N THR A 243 20.31 4.49 4.06
CA THR A 243 21.30 4.42 5.14
C THR A 243 21.50 5.77 5.85
N ILE A 244 21.38 6.90 5.15
CA ILE A 244 21.42 8.24 5.76
C ILE A 244 20.18 8.47 6.64
N VAL A 245 19.01 8.02 6.19
CA VAL A 245 17.76 8.10 6.96
C VAL A 245 17.83 7.20 8.19
N ASP A 246 18.30 5.97 8.05
CA ASP A 246 18.51 5.06 9.17
C ASP A 246 19.50 5.64 10.19
N LEU A 247 20.58 6.30 9.73
CA LEU A 247 21.52 7.00 10.60
C LEU A 247 20.85 8.13 11.38
N ALA A 248 19.99 8.92 10.72
CA ALA A 248 19.28 10.04 11.32
C ALA A 248 18.21 9.59 12.32
N ASP A 249 17.42 8.57 11.98
CA ASP A 249 16.31 8.10 12.79
C ASP A 249 16.78 7.35 14.06
N ASN A 250 17.99 6.76 14.02
CA ASN A 250 18.58 6.04 15.15
C ASN A 250 19.54 6.91 16.01
N HIS A 251 19.64 8.22 15.76
CA HIS A 251 20.50 9.14 16.52
C HIS A 251 19.71 10.33 17.08
N PRO A 252 20.02 10.83 18.30
CA PRO A 252 19.29 11.96 18.90
C PRO A 252 19.48 13.31 18.20
N ASP A 253 20.40 13.42 17.24
CA ASP A 253 20.66 14.66 16.47
C ASP A 253 19.82 14.63 15.18
N SER A 254 18.76 15.44 15.14
CA SER A 254 17.82 15.52 14.02
C SER A 254 18.26 16.47 12.88
N SER A 255 19.50 16.99 12.92
CA SER A 255 19.97 17.97 11.93
C SER A 255 19.99 17.41 10.50
N ILE A 256 20.42 16.16 10.31
CA ILE A 256 20.40 15.49 8.98
C ILE A 256 18.97 15.40 8.45
N ARG A 257 18.01 15.01 9.30
CA ARG A 257 16.60 14.93 8.89
C ARG A 257 16.06 16.30 8.48
N THR A 258 16.42 17.34 9.22
CA THR A 258 16.02 18.71 8.91
C THR A 258 16.59 19.17 7.57
N GLU A 259 17.85 18.83 7.25
CA GLU A 259 18.47 19.15 5.96
C GLU A 259 17.86 18.39 4.78
N LEU A 260 17.47 17.11 4.97
CA LEU A 260 16.74 16.34 3.95
C LEU A 260 15.38 16.98 3.66
N ASP A 261 14.64 17.35 4.70
CA ASP A 261 13.30 17.93 4.58
C ASP A 261 13.32 19.34 3.96
N GLN A 262 14.34 20.15 4.26
CA GLN A 262 14.45 21.53 3.77
C GLN A 262 15.29 21.65 2.48
N GLY A 263 15.90 20.56 2.04
CA GLY A 263 16.89 20.55 0.95
C GLY A 263 16.31 20.67 -0.46
N GLY A 264 14.98 20.68 -0.62
CA GLY A 264 14.31 20.73 -1.93
C GLY A 264 14.39 19.44 -2.75
N MET A 265 14.92 18.36 -2.15
CA MET A 265 15.12 17.06 -2.81
C MET A 265 13.78 16.39 -3.12
N PHE A 266 12.83 16.44 -2.19
CA PHE A 266 11.49 15.85 -2.35
C PHE A 266 10.75 16.47 -3.54
N GLU A 267 10.67 17.80 -3.62
CA GLU A 267 9.99 18.52 -4.70
C GLU A 267 10.62 18.20 -6.06
N SER A 268 11.95 18.09 -6.10
CA SER A 268 12.67 17.81 -7.34
C SER A 268 12.48 16.36 -7.82
N LEU A 269 12.45 15.39 -6.90
CA LEU A 269 12.15 14.00 -7.22
C LEU A 269 10.69 13.84 -7.68
N MET A 270 9.74 14.53 -7.04
CA MET A 270 8.33 14.52 -7.46
C MET A 270 8.16 15.04 -8.90
N VAL A 271 8.91 16.08 -9.26
CA VAL A 271 8.95 16.61 -10.62
C VAL A 271 9.48 15.58 -11.63
N ILE A 272 10.41 14.70 -11.24
CA ILE A 272 10.92 13.60 -12.09
C ILE A 272 9.85 12.54 -12.29
N VAL A 273 9.15 12.14 -11.22
CA VAL A 273 8.05 11.15 -11.24
C VAL A 273 6.91 11.62 -12.14
N GLN A 274 6.51 12.90 -12.01
CA GLN A 274 5.39 13.49 -12.75
C GLN A 274 5.71 13.88 -14.20
N SER A 275 6.97 13.78 -14.63
CA SER A 275 7.40 14.27 -15.95
C SER A 275 7.10 13.24 -17.05
N ASP A 276 6.34 13.62 -18.08
CA ASP A 276 5.98 12.73 -19.20
C ASP A 276 7.17 12.29 -20.06
N ASP A 277 8.24 13.10 -20.10
CA ASP A 277 9.42 12.88 -20.95
C ASP A 277 10.52 12.06 -20.25
N THR A 278 10.34 11.68 -18.97
CA THR A 278 11.34 10.95 -18.19
C THR A 278 11.24 9.45 -18.45
N GLU A 279 12.38 8.77 -18.65
CA GLU A 279 12.43 7.31 -18.75
C GLU A 279 11.81 6.60 -17.52
N TYR A 280 11.05 5.52 -17.76
CA TYR A 280 10.34 4.76 -16.73
C TYR A 280 11.23 4.32 -15.57
N THR A 281 12.48 3.92 -15.85
CA THR A 281 13.43 3.46 -14.84
C THR A 281 13.79 4.58 -13.87
N ASN A 282 13.99 5.80 -14.37
CA ASN A 282 14.29 6.97 -13.54
C ASN A 282 13.08 7.37 -12.68
N LYS A 283 11.86 7.28 -13.22
CA LYS A 283 10.64 7.47 -12.43
C LYS A 283 10.55 6.46 -11.28
N ARG A 284 10.78 5.18 -11.57
CA ARG A 284 10.74 4.11 -10.57
C ARG A 284 11.79 4.30 -9.46
N VAL A 285 13.00 4.74 -9.81
CA VAL A 285 14.05 5.01 -8.81
C VAL A 285 13.72 6.26 -8.00
N ALA A 286 13.21 7.32 -8.63
CA ALA A 286 12.75 8.51 -7.92
C ALA A 286 11.63 8.15 -6.92
N ASP A 287 10.63 7.37 -7.34
CA ASP A 287 9.56 6.84 -6.50
C ASP A 287 10.10 6.01 -5.32
N GLN A 288 11.12 5.18 -5.54
CA GLN A 288 11.75 4.40 -4.47
C GLN A 288 12.43 5.30 -3.43
N ILE A 289 13.22 6.29 -3.88
CA ILE A 289 13.90 7.23 -2.97
C ILE A 289 12.88 8.05 -2.18
N ILE A 290 11.83 8.51 -2.86
CA ILE A 290 10.65 9.16 -2.28
C ILE A 290 10.02 8.28 -1.19
N GLY A 291 9.68 7.04 -1.53
CA GLY A 291 9.03 6.09 -0.63
C GLY A 291 9.88 5.75 0.60
N THR A 292 11.21 5.70 0.47
CA THR A 292 12.12 5.38 1.58
C THR A 292 12.47 6.62 2.42
N CYS A 293 12.85 7.73 1.78
CA CYS A 293 13.46 8.87 2.49
C CYS A 293 12.46 9.92 2.90
N PHE A 294 11.45 10.10 2.06
CA PHE A 294 10.39 11.07 2.24
C PHE A 294 9.07 10.37 2.51
N GLN A 295 9.08 9.14 3.01
CA GLN A 295 7.85 8.40 3.35
C GLN A 295 6.89 9.24 4.20
N HIS A 296 7.43 10.11 5.07
CA HIS A 296 6.66 11.03 5.91
C HIS A 296 6.01 12.20 5.16
N LEU A 297 6.45 12.49 3.94
CA LEU A 297 5.91 13.50 3.02
C LEU A 297 5.11 12.87 1.86
N VAL A 298 5.46 11.66 1.42
CA VAL A 298 4.92 11.01 0.19
C VAL A 298 3.93 9.89 0.49
N TYR A 299 3.80 9.41 1.72
CA TYR A 299 2.59 8.70 2.10
C TYR A 299 1.67 9.70 2.75
N THR A 300 0.51 9.91 2.13
CA THR A 300 -0.66 10.43 2.81
C THR A 300 -1.02 9.37 3.85
N ALA A 301 -0.62 9.48 5.11
CA ALA A 301 -0.18 10.67 5.81
C ALA A 301 0.87 10.34 6.86
N SER A 302 2.09 10.88 6.72
CA SER A 302 3.20 10.67 7.64
C SER A 302 3.63 9.19 7.76
N SER A 303 4.91 8.94 8.02
CA SER A 303 5.48 7.62 8.36
C SER A 303 4.76 6.91 9.52
N SER A 304 3.88 7.62 10.22
CA SER A 304 2.98 7.17 11.28
C SER A 304 1.68 6.46 10.86
N ILE A 305 1.22 6.56 9.59
CA ILE A 305 -0.01 5.89 9.12
C ILE A 305 0.39 4.62 8.38
N GLN A 306 0.99 3.69 9.13
CA GLN A 306 1.30 2.35 8.62
C GLN A 306 0.02 1.51 8.59
N PRO A 307 -0.15 0.65 7.56
CA PRO A 307 -1.14 -0.42 7.60
C PRO A 307 -1.01 -1.23 8.89
N TYR A 308 -2.11 -1.82 9.33
CA TYR A 308 -2.03 -2.76 10.45
C TYR A 308 -1.32 -4.03 9.96
N ASN A 309 -0.10 -4.30 10.45
CA ASN A 309 0.67 -5.49 10.07
C ASN A 309 -0.16 -6.77 10.23
N ASP A 310 -0.94 -6.86 11.30
CA ASP A 310 -1.80 -8.01 11.58
C ASP A 310 -2.91 -8.20 10.53
N ASN A 311 -3.25 -7.16 9.75
CA ASN A 311 -4.31 -7.18 8.74
C ASN A 311 -3.82 -7.44 7.31
N ALA A 312 -2.52 -7.62 7.08
CA ALA A 312 -1.98 -7.81 5.73
C ALA A 312 -2.64 -8.98 4.97
N GLU A 313 -3.09 -10.01 5.69
CA GLU A 313 -3.76 -11.20 5.13
C GLU A 313 -5.27 -11.01 4.84
N ILE A 314 -5.87 -9.89 5.26
CA ILE A 314 -7.27 -9.53 4.98
C ILE A 314 -7.28 -8.39 3.95
N ASP A 315 -6.72 -8.65 2.77
CA ASP A 315 -6.85 -7.70 1.67
C ASP A 315 -8.21 -7.85 0.99
N MET A 316 -9.01 -6.78 1.03
CA MET A 316 -10.39 -6.77 0.55
C MET A 316 -10.56 -5.87 -0.67
N LYS A 317 -9.54 -5.79 -1.53
CA LYS A 317 -9.57 -5.00 -2.77
C LYS A 317 -10.76 -5.36 -3.66
N SER A 318 -11.17 -6.63 -3.69
CA SER A 318 -12.31 -7.11 -4.48
C SER A 318 -13.66 -6.55 -4.01
N GLY A 319 -13.74 -6.04 -2.79
CA GLY A 319 -14.92 -5.37 -2.25
C GLY A 319 -15.01 -3.87 -2.56
N ILE A 320 -13.95 -3.27 -3.12
CA ILE A 320 -13.89 -1.82 -3.34
C ILE A 320 -14.74 -1.42 -4.56
N ALA A 321 -15.27 -0.19 -4.49
CA ALA A 321 -15.91 0.53 -5.57
C ALA A 321 -15.22 0.36 -6.94
N GLY A 322 -15.97 -0.03 -7.96
CA GLY A 322 -15.48 -0.17 -9.35
C GLY A 322 -14.57 -1.36 -9.60
N TYR A 323 -14.42 -2.30 -8.65
CA TYR A 323 -13.70 -3.54 -8.91
C TYR A 323 -14.44 -4.36 -9.98
N VAL A 324 -13.90 -4.34 -11.20
CA VAL A 324 -14.44 -5.08 -12.35
C VAL A 324 -13.83 -6.47 -12.34
N HIS A 325 -14.62 -7.45 -11.92
CA HIS A 325 -14.21 -8.85 -11.99
C HIS A 325 -15.42 -9.71 -12.30
N GLY A 326 -15.38 -10.39 -13.45
CA GLY A 326 -16.40 -11.31 -13.94
C GLY A 326 -16.88 -10.98 -15.35
N ASP A 327 -16.97 -12.02 -16.17
CA ASP A 327 -17.73 -12.01 -17.41
C ASP A 327 -19.21 -11.70 -17.13
N ALA A 328 -19.91 -11.12 -18.09
CA ALA A 328 -21.36 -10.97 -17.97
C ALA A 328 -22.03 -12.34 -17.81
N ARG A 329 -23.08 -12.39 -16.98
CA ARG A 329 -23.87 -13.60 -16.73
C ARG A 329 -24.85 -13.86 -17.85
N THR A 330 -24.95 -15.11 -18.27
CA THR A 330 -25.93 -15.58 -19.26
C THR A 330 -27.37 -15.41 -18.74
N LEU A 331 -28.34 -15.40 -19.65
CA LEU A 331 -29.76 -15.39 -19.32
C LEU A 331 -30.15 -16.60 -18.45
N VAL A 332 -29.52 -17.74 -18.68
CA VAL A 332 -29.72 -18.97 -17.90
C VAL A 332 -29.26 -18.80 -16.45
N GLU A 333 -28.09 -18.20 -16.23
CA GLU A 333 -27.62 -17.84 -14.89
C GLU A 333 -28.54 -16.84 -14.22
N MET A 334 -28.96 -15.81 -14.95
CA MET A 334 -29.82 -14.76 -14.41
C MET A 334 -31.18 -15.32 -13.98
N GLN A 335 -31.79 -16.22 -14.76
CA GLN A 335 -33.03 -16.91 -14.39
C GLN A 335 -32.83 -17.80 -13.16
N TYR A 336 -31.72 -18.53 -13.09
CA TYR A 336 -31.39 -19.35 -11.93
C TYR A 336 -31.23 -18.51 -10.65
N ILE A 337 -30.48 -17.41 -10.72
CA ILE A 337 -30.26 -16.49 -9.61
C ILE A 337 -31.58 -15.88 -9.14
N GLN A 338 -32.46 -15.45 -10.06
CA GLN A 338 -33.79 -14.93 -9.72
C GLN A 338 -34.66 -15.99 -9.02
N TYR A 339 -34.57 -17.25 -9.44
CA TYR A 339 -35.29 -18.32 -8.77
C TYR A 339 -34.75 -18.55 -7.34
N LEU A 340 -33.44 -18.66 -7.18
CA LEU A 340 -32.79 -18.82 -5.88
C LEU A 340 -33.13 -17.67 -4.91
N GLN A 341 -33.09 -16.43 -5.42
CA GLN A 341 -33.52 -15.22 -4.71
C GLN A 341 -34.92 -15.34 -4.13
N SER A 342 -35.84 -15.91 -4.91
CA SER A 342 -37.23 -16.05 -4.47
C SER A 342 -37.41 -16.99 -3.27
N ILE A 343 -36.48 -17.93 -3.07
CA ILE A 343 -36.43 -18.78 -1.88
C ILE A 343 -35.72 -18.04 -0.74
N LEU A 344 -34.58 -17.40 -1.01
CA LEU A 344 -33.81 -16.65 -0.01
C LEU A 344 -34.59 -15.47 0.61
N CYS A 345 -35.57 -14.92 -0.11
CA CYS A 345 -36.51 -13.92 0.41
C CYS A 345 -37.55 -14.50 1.39
N LYS A 346 -37.77 -15.82 1.41
CA LYS A 346 -38.74 -16.43 2.33
C LYS A 346 -38.19 -16.38 3.76
N PRO A 347 -39.02 -16.03 4.75
CA PRO A 347 -38.60 -16.05 6.14
C PRO A 347 -38.19 -17.47 6.54
N MET A 348 -37.16 -17.61 7.36
CA MET A 348 -36.74 -18.90 7.93
C MET A 348 -36.40 -20.01 6.90
N TRP A 349 -36.07 -19.65 5.65
CA TRP A 349 -35.80 -20.62 4.58
C TRP A 349 -34.74 -21.69 4.97
N TRP A 350 -33.76 -21.30 5.80
CA TRP A 350 -32.67 -22.16 6.28
C TRP A 350 -33.13 -23.24 7.26
N ILE A 351 -34.30 -23.07 7.90
CA ILE A 351 -34.97 -24.09 8.69
C ILE A 351 -35.92 -24.88 7.79
N ASP A 352 -36.71 -24.16 6.99
CA ASP A 352 -37.77 -24.73 6.16
C ASP A 352 -37.26 -25.74 5.12
N ILE A 353 -36.02 -25.59 4.66
CA ILE A 353 -35.39 -26.56 3.76
C ILE A 353 -35.26 -27.97 4.35
N THR A 354 -35.30 -28.10 5.68
CA THR A 354 -35.29 -29.42 6.36
C THR A 354 -36.69 -30.03 6.46
N ASN A 355 -37.74 -29.27 6.18
CA ASN A 355 -39.12 -29.72 6.24
C ASN A 355 -39.59 -30.18 4.84
N GLN A 356 -39.71 -31.50 4.69
CA GLN A 356 -40.11 -32.11 3.42
C GLN A 356 -41.43 -31.56 2.87
N HIS A 357 -42.42 -31.26 3.72
CA HIS A 357 -43.70 -30.73 3.26
C HIS A 357 -43.57 -29.33 2.65
N ILE A 358 -42.71 -28.48 3.23
CA ILE A 358 -42.46 -27.14 2.71
C ILE A 358 -41.65 -27.21 1.41
N VAL A 359 -40.65 -28.10 1.35
CA VAL A 359 -39.87 -28.33 0.13
C VAL A 359 -40.74 -28.85 -1.01
N GLU A 360 -41.72 -29.71 -0.73
CA GLU A 360 -42.70 -30.17 -1.73
C GLU A 360 -43.61 -29.03 -2.22
N GLN A 361 -43.98 -28.09 -1.35
CA GLN A 361 -44.68 -26.86 -1.76
C GLN A 361 -43.80 -25.98 -2.66
N TRP A 362 -42.53 -25.76 -2.30
CA TRP A 362 -41.60 -25.02 -3.16
C TRP A 362 -41.39 -25.69 -4.52
N ARG A 363 -41.44 -27.03 -4.57
CA ARG A 363 -41.37 -27.79 -5.82
C ARG A 363 -42.63 -27.59 -6.68
N ALA A 364 -43.81 -27.50 -6.07
CA ALA A 364 -45.03 -27.17 -6.80
C ALA A 364 -44.99 -25.71 -7.33
N ASP A 365 -44.61 -24.76 -6.47
CA ASP A 365 -44.47 -23.34 -6.82
C ASP A 365 -43.45 -23.11 -7.95
N SER A 366 -42.38 -23.92 -8.01
CA SER A 366 -41.34 -23.80 -9.03
C SER A 366 -41.83 -24.24 -10.41
N LEU A 367 -42.67 -25.28 -10.48
CA LEU A 367 -43.31 -25.74 -11.72
C LEU A 367 -44.25 -24.66 -12.29
N ASP A 368 -45.01 -23.98 -11.43
CA ASP A 368 -45.89 -22.87 -11.83
C ASP A 368 -45.08 -21.67 -12.40
N ARG A 369 -43.78 -21.59 -12.09
CA ARG A 369 -42.83 -20.58 -12.60
C ARG A 369 -42.00 -21.07 -13.78
N ASN A 370 -42.36 -22.19 -14.39
CA ASN A 370 -41.61 -22.84 -15.49
C ASN A 370 -40.16 -23.23 -15.13
N ILE A 371 -39.87 -23.49 -13.85
CA ILE A 371 -38.56 -23.98 -13.42
C ILE A 371 -38.50 -25.50 -13.59
N SER A 372 -37.46 -25.98 -14.26
CA SER A 372 -37.29 -27.42 -14.48
C SER A 372 -36.98 -28.17 -13.17
N PRO A 373 -37.34 -29.46 -13.06
CA PRO A 373 -36.99 -30.26 -11.88
C PRO A 373 -35.48 -30.34 -11.59
N SER A 374 -34.62 -30.32 -12.62
CA SER A 374 -33.16 -30.31 -12.45
C SER A 374 -32.69 -28.98 -11.87
N THR A 375 -33.16 -27.85 -12.40
CA THR A 375 -32.89 -26.51 -11.85
C THR A 375 -33.33 -26.40 -10.39
N PHE A 376 -34.50 -26.96 -10.04
CA PHE A 376 -35.00 -27.02 -8.67
C PHE A 376 -34.07 -27.82 -7.74
N ASN A 377 -33.66 -29.01 -8.17
CA ASN A 377 -32.77 -29.86 -7.37
C ASN A 377 -31.40 -29.19 -7.18
N LEU A 378 -30.86 -28.55 -8.21
CA LEU A 378 -29.61 -27.80 -8.13
C LEU A 378 -29.68 -26.66 -7.10
N ALA A 379 -30.78 -25.90 -7.12
CA ALA A 379 -31.02 -24.84 -6.12
C ALA A 379 -31.12 -25.42 -4.70
N LEU A 380 -31.75 -26.59 -4.52
CA LEU A 380 -31.80 -27.25 -3.21
C LEU A 380 -30.43 -27.72 -2.73
N GLU A 381 -29.60 -28.30 -3.62
CA GLU A 381 -28.23 -28.69 -3.28
C GLU A 381 -27.41 -27.47 -2.82
N GLN A 382 -27.49 -26.37 -3.57
CA GLN A 382 -26.82 -25.11 -3.22
C GLN A 382 -27.30 -24.52 -1.89
N LEU A 383 -28.61 -24.46 -1.65
CA LEU A 383 -29.17 -24.00 -0.39
C LEU A 383 -28.74 -24.90 0.78
N GLY A 384 -28.65 -26.22 0.57
CA GLY A 384 -28.10 -27.16 1.55
C GLY A 384 -26.65 -26.83 1.93
N VAL A 385 -25.82 -26.46 0.95
CA VAL A 385 -24.46 -25.98 1.19
C VAL A 385 -24.47 -24.66 1.97
N PHE A 386 -25.36 -23.72 1.64
CA PHE A 386 -25.48 -22.45 2.37
C PHE A 386 -25.82 -22.69 3.84
N VAL A 387 -26.77 -23.58 4.15
CA VAL A 387 -27.11 -23.94 5.54
C VAL A 387 -25.91 -24.55 6.26
N LYS A 388 -25.17 -25.43 5.60
CA LYS A 388 -24.03 -26.12 6.21
C LYS A 388 -22.83 -25.20 6.46
N GLN A 389 -22.59 -24.22 5.60
CA GLN A 389 -21.33 -23.49 5.56
C GLN A 389 -21.46 -21.97 5.80
N LEU A 390 -22.58 -21.36 5.45
CA LEU A 390 -22.79 -19.91 5.48
C LEU A 390 -23.75 -19.43 6.57
N VAL A 391 -24.66 -20.30 7.02
CA VAL A 391 -25.54 -19.99 8.15
C VAL A 391 -24.77 -20.16 9.45
N CYS A 392 -24.74 -19.11 10.28
CA CYS A 392 -24.06 -19.14 11.56
C CYS A 392 -24.82 -18.35 12.62
N SER A 393 -24.50 -18.59 13.90
CA SER A 393 -25.10 -17.84 15.00
C SER A 393 -24.58 -16.41 15.02
N GLY A 394 -25.47 -15.47 15.35
CA GLY A 394 -25.05 -14.10 15.65
C GLY A 394 -24.21 -14.03 16.93
N SER A 395 -23.69 -12.83 17.20
CA SER A 395 -22.85 -12.56 18.37
C SER A 395 -23.57 -12.92 19.67
N ASP A 396 -22.86 -13.58 20.59
CA ASP A 396 -23.40 -14.12 21.85
C ASP A 396 -24.63 -15.06 21.68
N GLY A 397 -24.87 -15.59 20.48
CA GLY A 397 -26.01 -16.44 20.17
C GLY A 397 -27.31 -15.69 19.84
N PHE A 398 -27.29 -14.36 19.69
CA PHE A 398 -28.47 -13.57 19.32
C PHE A 398 -28.70 -13.56 17.82
N GLY A 399 -29.83 -14.13 17.41
CA GLY A 399 -30.22 -14.21 16.00
C GLY A 399 -29.40 -15.20 15.18
N THR A 400 -29.73 -15.30 13.90
CA THR A 400 -29.05 -16.18 12.94
C THR A 400 -28.62 -15.34 11.75
N ILE A 401 -27.34 -15.41 11.41
CA ILE A 401 -26.78 -14.77 10.24
C ILE A 401 -26.96 -15.73 9.07
N VAL A 402 -27.57 -15.23 8.00
CA VAL A 402 -27.87 -16.04 6.82
C VAL A 402 -27.54 -15.26 5.55
N PRO A 403 -27.21 -15.95 4.44
CA PRO A 403 -27.16 -15.33 3.13
C PRO A 403 -28.46 -14.60 2.80
N GLY A 404 -28.35 -13.35 2.35
CA GLY A 404 -29.46 -12.57 1.83
C GLY A 404 -29.81 -12.96 0.39
N PRO A 405 -30.92 -12.44 -0.17
CA PRO A 405 -31.35 -12.76 -1.52
C PRO A 405 -30.35 -12.30 -2.57
N VAL A 406 -29.75 -11.13 -2.39
CA VAL A 406 -28.70 -10.66 -3.29
C VAL A 406 -27.40 -11.32 -2.91
N GLU A 407 -26.60 -11.65 -3.91
CA GLU A 407 -25.32 -12.27 -3.69
C GLU A 407 -24.35 -11.47 -2.84
N GLN A 408 -23.46 -12.19 -2.13
CA GLN A 408 -22.53 -11.61 -1.15
C GLN A 408 -23.22 -10.61 -0.19
N THR A 409 -24.51 -10.81 0.08
CA THR A 409 -25.20 -10.10 1.16
C THR A 409 -25.48 -11.07 2.30
N TYR A 410 -25.38 -10.57 3.53
CA TYR A 410 -25.74 -11.32 4.72
C TYR A 410 -26.73 -10.50 5.53
N ILE A 411 -27.77 -11.17 6.02
CA ILE A 411 -28.80 -10.56 6.84
C ILE A 411 -28.81 -11.17 8.24
N LEU A 412 -29.19 -10.34 9.20
CA LEU A 412 -29.42 -10.73 10.58
C LEU A 412 -30.66 -9.99 11.08
N ASP A 413 -31.75 -10.73 11.26
CA ASP A 413 -33.00 -10.19 11.77
C ASP A 413 -33.02 -10.25 13.29
N ASN A 414 -33.34 -9.12 13.94
CA ASN A 414 -33.47 -9.01 15.40
C ASN A 414 -32.25 -9.51 16.19
N GLY A 415 -31.04 -9.41 15.61
CA GLY A 415 -29.79 -9.82 16.26
C GLY A 415 -29.18 -8.78 17.21
N ILE A 416 -29.81 -7.61 17.35
CA ILE A 416 -29.41 -6.58 18.30
C ILE A 416 -30.20 -6.80 19.60
N PRO A 417 -29.54 -6.99 20.76
CA PRO A 417 -30.24 -7.19 22.03
C PRO A 417 -31.14 -6.01 22.42
N ASP A 418 -32.33 -6.29 22.96
CA ASP A 418 -33.34 -5.26 23.33
C ASP A 418 -32.79 -4.16 24.24
N ASN A 419 -31.90 -4.51 25.17
CA ASN A 419 -31.27 -3.54 26.07
C ASN A 419 -30.27 -2.61 25.34
N VAL A 420 -29.66 -3.07 24.24
CA VAL A 420 -28.80 -2.26 23.38
C VAL A 420 -29.67 -1.38 22.48
N TYR A 421 -30.72 -1.94 21.88
CA TYR A 421 -31.70 -1.19 21.08
C TYR A 421 -32.36 -0.06 21.88
N THR A 422 -32.88 -0.36 23.07
CA THR A 422 -33.52 0.66 23.94
C THR A 422 -32.55 1.80 24.26
N ARG A 423 -31.28 1.47 24.53
CA ARG A 423 -30.24 2.47 24.76
C ARG A 423 -29.92 3.29 23.52
N LEU A 424 -29.89 2.66 22.34
CA LEU A 424 -29.72 3.39 21.07
C LEU A 424 -30.84 4.43 20.93
N MET A 425 -32.09 4.01 21.11
CA MET A 425 -33.26 4.89 21.01
C MET A 425 -33.21 6.06 21.99
N THR A 426 -32.82 5.83 23.25
CA THR A 426 -32.62 6.92 24.22
C THR A 426 -31.56 7.90 23.75
N ASN A 427 -30.38 7.42 23.34
CA ASN A 427 -29.27 8.28 22.93
C ASN A 427 -29.59 9.06 21.64
N VAL A 428 -30.28 8.43 20.68
CA VAL A 428 -30.76 9.10 19.45
C VAL A 428 -31.75 10.20 19.80
N SER A 429 -32.71 9.92 20.69
CA SER A 429 -33.67 10.92 21.15
C SER A 429 -32.96 12.12 21.77
N ASP A 430 -31.95 11.90 22.63
CA ASP A 430 -31.18 12.98 23.25
C ASP A 430 -30.47 13.88 22.21
N ILE A 431 -29.93 13.27 21.14
CA ILE A 431 -29.28 13.99 20.03
C ILE A 431 -30.33 14.77 19.21
N GLU A 432 -31.49 14.17 18.93
CA GLU A 432 -32.58 14.83 18.20
C GLU A 432 -33.10 16.07 18.95
N HIS A 433 -33.29 15.98 20.27
CA HIS A 433 -33.76 17.11 21.11
C HIS A 433 -32.71 18.22 21.26
N GLY A 434 -31.42 17.87 21.27
CA GLY A 434 -30.32 18.82 21.34
C GLY A 434 -30.02 19.53 20.02
N SER A 435 -30.56 19.03 18.91
CA SER A 435 -30.32 19.56 17.58
C SER A 435 -31.47 20.45 17.12
N ASN A 436 -31.19 21.71 16.79
CA ASN A 436 -32.18 22.66 16.21
C ASN A 436 -32.52 22.30 14.74
N HIS A 437 -32.87 21.04 14.45
CA HIS A 437 -33.18 20.55 13.10
C HIS A 437 -34.63 20.81 12.72
N ASN A 438 -34.94 22.08 12.43
CA ASN A 438 -36.07 22.43 11.56
C ASN A 438 -35.53 22.82 10.18
N THR A 439 -34.84 21.89 9.50
CA THR A 439 -34.25 22.16 8.17
C THR A 439 -35.26 22.02 7.03
N GLY A 440 -36.48 21.51 7.29
CA GLY A 440 -37.51 21.27 6.27
C GLY A 440 -37.14 20.17 5.25
N GLN A 441 -35.97 19.55 5.41
CA GLN A 441 -35.47 18.44 4.61
C GLN A 441 -36.02 17.12 5.14
N MET A 442 -36.30 16.20 4.22
CA MET A 442 -36.96 14.93 4.54
C MET A 442 -35.99 13.88 5.10
N ALA A 443 -34.72 13.94 4.70
CA ALA A 443 -33.63 13.11 5.23
C ALA A 443 -32.58 14.02 5.90
N HIS A 444 -32.14 13.65 7.10
CA HIS A 444 -31.08 14.34 7.83
C HIS A 444 -30.16 13.35 8.55
N ASN A 445 -28.87 13.68 8.63
CA ASN A 445 -27.88 12.89 9.33
C ASN A 445 -27.68 13.46 10.74
N LEU A 446 -27.95 12.65 11.77
CA LEU A 446 -27.63 13.00 13.17
C LEU A 446 -26.14 12.78 13.47
N ILE A 447 -25.55 11.75 12.86
CA ILE A 447 -24.09 11.60 12.74
C ILE A 447 -23.77 11.71 11.26
N ASP A 448 -23.31 12.89 10.85
CA ASP A 448 -22.92 13.17 9.47
C ASP A 448 -21.43 12.97 9.25
N ALA A 449 -21.07 11.87 8.57
CA ALA A 449 -19.70 11.54 8.24
C ALA A 449 -19.03 12.56 7.29
N SER A 450 -19.82 13.32 6.53
CA SER A 450 -19.33 14.34 5.58
C SER A 450 -19.06 15.70 6.21
N MET A 451 -19.54 15.93 7.43
CA MET A 451 -19.19 17.13 8.21
C MET A 451 -17.78 16.98 8.80
N TYR A 452 -17.00 18.05 8.82
CA TYR A 452 -15.63 18.05 9.36
C TYR A 452 -14.76 16.93 8.75
N SER A 453 -14.89 16.72 7.44
CA SER A 453 -14.05 15.79 6.67
C SER A 453 -12.60 16.28 6.62
N VAL A 454 -11.71 15.42 6.14
CA VAL A 454 -10.37 15.85 5.72
C VAL A 454 -10.52 16.73 4.48
N VAL A 455 -9.81 17.85 4.48
CA VAL A 455 -9.54 18.69 3.31
C VAL A 455 -8.04 18.63 3.07
N TYR A 456 -7.63 18.00 1.97
CA TYR A 456 -6.21 17.84 1.63
C TYR A 456 -5.52 19.21 1.55
N GLY A 457 -4.32 19.32 2.14
CA GLY A 457 -3.57 20.58 2.23
C GLY A 457 -4.10 21.59 3.26
N GLN A 458 -5.20 21.31 3.97
CA GLN A 458 -5.79 22.24 4.96
C GLN A 458 -6.04 21.61 6.33
N THR A 459 -6.52 20.37 6.39
CA THR A 459 -6.75 19.68 7.66
C THR A 459 -5.43 19.42 8.37
N MET A 460 -5.41 19.64 9.69
CA MET A 460 -4.20 19.47 10.49
C MET A 460 -4.18 18.11 11.20
N ILE A 461 -2.99 17.53 11.32
CA ILE A 461 -2.69 16.31 12.04
C ILE A 461 -1.85 16.61 13.28
N ALA A 462 -2.16 15.94 14.40
CA ALA A 462 -1.39 16.05 15.63
C ALA A 462 0.02 15.43 15.48
N PRO A 463 1.05 15.83 16.23
CA PRO A 463 2.34 15.14 16.32
C PRO A 463 2.26 13.67 16.75
N LEU A 464 3.21 12.82 16.30
CA LEU A 464 3.25 11.38 16.61
C LEU A 464 3.39 11.08 18.12
N ASP A 465 4.19 11.85 18.84
CA ASP A 465 4.41 11.72 20.28
C ASP A 465 3.15 12.02 21.11
N ILE A 466 2.28 12.90 20.59
CA ILE A 466 0.95 13.14 21.15
C ILE A 466 0.03 11.99 20.77
N ARG A 467 0.02 11.55 19.49
CA ARG A 467 -0.76 10.40 18.97
C ARG A 467 -0.61 9.12 19.80
N LEU A 468 0.60 8.78 20.19
CA LEU A 468 0.86 7.59 21.02
C LEU A 468 0.26 7.67 22.43
N LYS A 469 -0.11 8.88 22.91
CA LYS A 469 -0.79 9.10 24.19
C LYS A 469 -2.33 9.12 24.07
N TYR A 470 -2.90 9.21 22.85
CA TYR A 470 -4.36 9.33 22.62
C TYR A 470 -5.16 8.14 23.13
N THR A 471 -4.58 6.95 23.17
CA THR A 471 -5.26 5.74 23.69
C THR A 471 -5.64 5.86 25.17
N THR A 472 -5.14 6.89 25.87
CA THR A 472 -5.40 7.14 27.30
C THR A 472 -5.94 8.53 27.64
N MET A 473 -6.00 9.46 26.67
CA MET A 473 -6.37 10.87 26.89
C MET A 473 -7.70 11.23 26.25
N VAL A 474 -8.40 12.21 26.81
CA VAL A 474 -9.68 12.69 26.26
C VAL A 474 -9.38 13.62 25.07
N PRO A 475 -10.10 13.54 23.94
CA PRO A 475 -9.79 14.33 22.73
C PRO A 475 -9.75 15.85 22.93
N CYS A 476 -10.40 16.37 23.97
CA CYS A 476 -10.42 17.79 24.33
C CYS A 476 -9.17 18.28 25.08
N ASP A 477 -8.25 17.39 25.47
CA ASP A 477 -7.01 17.73 26.18
C ASP A 477 -5.87 18.14 25.23
N ILE A 478 -6.14 18.22 23.92
CA ILE A 478 -5.12 18.31 22.87
C ILE A 478 -5.28 19.62 22.11
N LEU A 479 -4.38 20.56 22.39
CA LEU A 479 -4.32 21.89 21.78
C LEU A 479 -3.27 22.00 20.65
N LEU A 480 -2.73 20.88 20.17
CA LEU A 480 -1.52 20.89 19.34
C LEU A 480 -1.68 20.05 18.07
N SER A 481 -2.33 20.62 17.06
CA SER A 481 -2.17 20.17 15.66
C SER A 481 -1.09 21.01 15.02
N THR A 482 -0.05 20.41 14.43
CA THR A 482 1.15 21.16 13.99
C THR A 482 1.60 20.86 12.56
N ARG A 483 1.01 19.85 11.90
CA ARG A 483 1.33 19.47 10.52
C ARG A 483 0.06 19.40 9.68
N LEU A 484 0.13 19.78 8.41
CA LEU A 484 -0.98 19.61 7.47
C LEU A 484 -1.05 18.17 6.96
N VAL A 485 -2.26 17.70 6.64
CA VAL A 485 -2.46 16.59 5.73
C VAL A 485 -1.91 17.03 4.36
N SER A 486 -1.24 16.13 3.64
CA SER A 486 -0.77 16.38 2.26
C SER A 486 -1.89 16.95 1.38
N ASP A 487 -1.49 17.74 0.40
CA ASP A 487 -2.35 18.36 -0.62
C ASP A 487 -2.80 17.38 -1.72
N THR A 488 -2.23 16.18 -1.77
CA THR A 488 -2.51 15.17 -2.80
C THR A 488 -2.87 13.84 -2.14
N PRO A 489 -3.96 13.14 -2.49
CA PRO A 489 -4.24 11.79 -2.01
C PRO A 489 -3.26 10.77 -2.64
N ILE A 490 -2.55 9.98 -1.84
CA ILE A 490 -1.58 8.99 -2.35
C ILE A 490 -2.24 7.62 -2.33
N ILE A 491 -3.04 7.39 -3.37
CA ILE A 491 -3.77 6.14 -3.58
C ILE A 491 -3.59 5.72 -5.04
N GLU A 492 -3.12 4.49 -5.24
CA GLU A 492 -3.02 3.86 -6.56
C GLU A 492 -4.43 3.74 -7.17
N GLY A 493 -4.65 4.36 -8.32
CA GLY A 493 -5.92 4.30 -9.05
C GLY A 493 -6.03 5.42 -10.09
N ASP A 494 -7.00 5.31 -11.01
CA ASP A 494 -7.23 6.36 -11.98
C ASP A 494 -7.77 7.62 -11.28
N SER A 495 -7.16 8.76 -11.59
CA SER A 495 -7.45 10.05 -10.95
C SER A 495 -8.93 10.48 -11.05
N GLU A 496 -9.67 9.95 -12.02
CA GLU A 496 -11.08 10.27 -12.24
C GLU A 496 -12.02 9.68 -11.17
N PHE A 497 -11.58 8.64 -10.44
CA PHE A 497 -12.35 7.98 -9.38
C PHE A 497 -11.90 8.37 -7.96
N ILE A 498 -10.95 9.31 -7.86
CA ILE A 498 -10.34 9.76 -6.62
C ILE A 498 -10.81 11.18 -6.32
N SER A 499 -11.20 11.44 -5.07
CA SER A 499 -11.36 12.82 -4.60
C SER A 499 -9.99 13.41 -4.30
N CYS A 500 -9.57 14.39 -5.11
CA CYS A 500 -8.32 15.11 -4.89
C CYS A 500 -8.40 16.13 -3.74
N LYS A 501 -9.61 16.41 -3.20
CA LYS A 501 -9.82 17.45 -2.19
C LYS A 501 -10.29 16.92 -0.84
N PHE A 502 -11.08 15.85 -0.83
CA PHE A 502 -11.77 15.42 0.38
C PHE A 502 -11.58 13.94 0.71
N GLN A 503 -11.69 13.62 2.00
CA GLN A 503 -11.79 12.25 2.50
C GLN A 503 -12.62 12.24 3.79
N CYS A 504 -13.56 11.30 3.92
CA CYS A 504 -14.18 11.01 5.22
C CYS A 504 -13.13 10.67 6.29
N LEU A 505 -13.47 10.95 7.55
CA LEU A 505 -12.60 10.72 8.70
C LEU A 505 -13.08 9.48 9.49
N PRO A 506 -12.57 8.26 9.21
CA PRO A 506 -12.93 7.06 9.95
C PRO A 506 -12.47 7.12 11.41
N SER A 507 -13.09 6.27 12.23
CA SER A 507 -12.68 5.99 13.61
C SER A 507 -11.96 4.66 13.72
N GLU A 508 -11.07 4.56 14.69
CA GLU A 508 -10.32 3.33 15.00
C GLU A 508 -11.16 2.43 15.91
N PHE A 509 -11.60 1.29 15.38
CA PHE A 509 -12.28 0.25 16.12
C PHE A 509 -11.28 -0.87 16.43
N ARG A 510 -11.38 -1.48 17.60
CA ARG A 510 -10.61 -2.67 17.98
C ARG A 510 -11.57 -3.78 18.33
N VAL A 511 -11.42 -4.91 17.66
CA VAL A 511 -12.11 -6.15 18.04
C VAL A 511 -11.16 -6.92 18.96
N GLU A 512 -11.55 -7.10 20.20
CA GLU A 512 -10.78 -7.81 21.20
C GLU A 512 -10.80 -9.32 20.95
N GLN A 513 -9.92 -10.05 21.62
CA GLN A 513 -9.81 -11.51 21.44
C GLN A 513 -11.07 -12.27 21.86
N ASP A 514 -11.83 -11.72 22.80
CA ASP A 514 -13.12 -12.25 23.25
C ASP A 514 -14.29 -11.86 22.32
N GLY A 515 -14.03 -11.09 21.25
CA GLY A 515 -15.02 -10.57 20.32
C GLY A 515 -15.74 -9.32 20.81
N SER A 516 -15.41 -8.78 21.99
CA SER A 516 -15.87 -7.44 22.38
C SER A 516 -15.24 -6.37 21.49
N VAL A 517 -15.89 -5.21 21.39
CA VAL A 517 -15.46 -4.12 20.52
C VAL A 517 -15.25 -2.87 21.35
N THR A 518 -14.12 -2.20 21.09
CA THR A 518 -13.79 -0.89 21.64
C THR A 518 -13.59 0.10 20.50
N ILE A 519 -13.89 1.38 20.77
CA ILE A 519 -13.67 2.47 19.81
C ILE A 519 -12.56 3.33 20.41
N ASN A 520 -11.39 3.29 19.78
CA ASN A 520 -10.13 3.82 20.30
C ASN A 520 -9.88 5.27 19.91
N SER A 521 -10.71 5.84 19.04
CA SER A 521 -10.69 7.26 18.69
C SER A 521 -12.13 7.81 18.63
N TYR A 522 -12.28 9.13 18.49
CA TYR A 522 -13.64 9.71 18.42
C TYR A 522 -14.34 9.32 17.10
N ILE A 523 -15.66 9.21 17.11
CA ILE A 523 -16.54 9.17 15.95
C ILE A 523 -16.69 10.59 15.42
N ASN A 524 -16.37 10.78 14.14
CA ASN A 524 -16.48 12.09 13.52
C ASN A 524 -17.90 12.66 13.70
N ASN A 525 -17.98 13.94 14.03
CA ASN A 525 -19.22 14.65 14.35
C ASN A 525 -20.01 14.12 15.58
N LEU A 526 -19.43 13.25 16.42
CA LEU A 526 -20.06 12.79 17.67
C LEU A 526 -19.12 12.99 18.87
N ASN A 527 -19.46 13.90 19.79
CA ASN A 527 -18.60 14.21 20.92
C ASN A 527 -18.46 13.01 21.89
N PRO A 528 -17.23 12.52 22.18
CA PRO A 528 -17.00 11.34 23.01
C PRO A 528 -17.25 11.54 24.51
N ILE A 529 -17.23 12.78 24.99
CA ILE A 529 -17.53 13.12 26.38
C ILE A 529 -19.05 13.17 26.59
N TRP A 530 -19.74 13.93 25.74
CA TRP A 530 -21.17 14.17 25.88
C TRP A 530 -21.99 12.92 25.56
N HIS A 531 -21.55 12.13 24.58
CA HIS A 531 -22.28 10.95 24.09
C HIS A 531 -21.58 9.64 24.47
N ARG A 532 -20.93 9.57 25.64
CA ARG A 532 -20.16 8.39 26.08
C ARG A 532 -20.96 7.09 26.05
N ASP A 533 -22.26 7.14 26.36
CA ASP A 533 -23.12 5.97 26.32
C ASP A 533 -23.52 5.57 24.89
N MET A 534 -23.63 6.51 23.96
CA MET A 534 -23.79 6.25 22.53
C MET A 534 -22.59 5.50 21.97
N TYR A 535 -21.35 5.88 22.33
CA TYR A 535 -20.15 5.15 21.91
C TYR A 535 -20.16 3.69 22.37
N LYS A 536 -20.51 3.44 23.64
CA LYS A 536 -20.65 2.07 24.16
C LYS A 536 -21.76 1.31 23.43
N CYS A 537 -22.84 1.98 23.06
CA CYS A 537 -23.94 1.39 22.31
C CYS A 537 -23.51 1.02 20.90
N ILE A 538 -22.91 1.94 20.15
CA ILE A 538 -22.38 1.73 18.80
C ILE A 538 -21.35 0.58 18.80
N ALA A 539 -20.44 0.53 19.78
CA ALA A 539 -19.49 -0.57 19.91
C ALA A 539 -20.18 -1.93 20.10
N LYS A 540 -21.22 -1.99 20.93
CA LYS A 540 -22.02 -3.21 21.13
C LYS A 540 -22.82 -3.62 19.90
N ILE A 541 -23.34 -2.65 19.13
CA ILE A 541 -24.00 -2.94 17.86
C ILE A 541 -22.97 -3.45 16.86
N PHE A 542 -21.81 -2.80 16.72
CA PHE A 542 -20.76 -3.23 15.82
C PHE A 542 -20.25 -4.64 16.16
N LYS A 543 -20.19 -5.01 17.45
CA LYS A 543 -19.93 -6.39 17.89
C LYS A 543 -20.90 -7.40 17.26
N CYS A 544 -22.17 -7.06 17.04
CA CYS A 544 -23.14 -7.92 16.35
C CYS A 544 -22.84 -8.02 14.84
N PHE A 545 -22.25 -6.98 14.24
CA PHE A 545 -21.86 -6.96 12.82
C PHE A 545 -20.53 -7.68 12.54
N VAL A 546 -19.64 -7.82 13.52
CA VAL A 546 -18.35 -8.53 13.35
C VAL A 546 -18.50 -9.89 12.65
N PRO A 547 -19.32 -10.84 13.13
CA PRO A 547 -19.49 -12.13 12.45
C PRO A 547 -20.16 -12.02 11.07
N MET A 548 -20.95 -10.97 10.82
CA MET A 548 -21.52 -10.71 9.49
C MET A 548 -20.43 -10.28 8.51
N PHE A 549 -19.54 -9.35 8.92
CA PHE A 549 -18.39 -8.94 8.12
C PHE A 549 -17.41 -10.09 7.89
N GLU A 550 -17.14 -10.94 8.90
CA GLU A 550 -16.33 -12.14 8.73
C GLU A 550 -16.93 -13.10 7.68
N SER A 551 -18.25 -13.26 7.67
CA SER A 551 -18.97 -14.08 6.69
C SER A 551 -18.87 -13.50 5.27
N LEU A 552 -19.00 -12.17 5.15
CA LEU A 552 -18.81 -11.44 3.91
C LEU A 552 -17.37 -11.56 3.39
N PHE A 553 -16.37 -11.27 4.21
CA PHE A 553 -14.96 -11.31 3.82
C PHE A 553 -14.52 -12.72 3.38
N ARG A 554 -15.03 -13.76 4.03
CA ARG A 554 -14.79 -15.15 3.62
C ARG A 554 -15.30 -15.47 2.21
N THR A 555 -16.33 -14.78 1.72
CA THR A 555 -16.95 -15.04 0.41
C THR A 555 -16.62 -14.01 -0.65
N MET A 556 -15.77 -13.02 -0.31
CA MET A 556 -15.40 -11.91 -1.19
C MET A 556 -14.26 -12.27 -2.16
N ASP A 557 -13.30 -13.11 -1.72
CA ASP A 557 -12.13 -13.53 -2.51
C ASP A 557 -11.73 -15.00 -2.21
N PRO A 558 -11.71 -15.91 -3.21
CA PRO A 558 -12.10 -15.69 -4.61
C PRO A 558 -13.59 -15.36 -4.73
N MET A 559 -13.93 -14.52 -5.70
CA MET A 559 -15.30 -14.10 -5.98
C MET A 559 -16.17 -15.33 -6.28
N PHE A 560 -17.22 -15.51 -5.49
CA PHE A 560 -18.16 -16.61 -5.63
C PHE A 560 -18.96 -16.51 -6.95
N LYS A 561 -18.90 -17.57 -7.78
CA LYS A 561 -19.87 -17.79 -8.86
C LYS A 561 -20.97 -18.70 -8.33
N TYR A 562 -22.24 -18.30 -8.49
CA TYR A 562 -23.39 -19.10 -8.04
C TYR A 562 -23.48 -20.45 -8.70
N ILE A 563 -22.91 -20.56 -9.89
CA ILE A 563 -22.98 -21.71 -10.77
C ILE A 563 -21.84 -21.58 -11.78
N ASP A 564 -21.30 -22.71 -12.20
CA ASP A 564 -20.34 -22.76 -13.32
C ASP A 564 -21.06 -23.40 -14.52
N ILE A 565 -21.13 -22.68 -15.64
CA ILE A 565 -21.87 -23.14 -16.81
C ILE A 565 -21.06 -24.23 -17.53
N CYS A 566 -21.74 -25.29 -17.94
CA CYS A 566 -21.16 -26.26 -18.88
C CYS A 566 -21.48 -25.86 -20.33
N ASN A 567 -20.47 -25.96 -21.21
CA ASN A 567 -20.66 -25.82 -22.65
C ASN A 567 -21.13 -27.16 -23.23
N GLY A 568 -22.37 -27.23 -23.69
CA GLY A 568 -22.86 -28.38 -24.44
C GLY A 568 -22.35 -28.33 -25.88
N THR A 569 -21.15 -28.85 -26.16
CA THR A 569 -20.69 -29.11 -27.53
C THR A 569 -20.94 -30.56 -27.92
N ASP A 570 -22.19 -31.03 -27.87
CA ASP A 570 -22.50 -32.35 -28.41
C ASP A 570 -22.66 -32.28 -29.93
N GLY A 571 -21.63 -32.75 -30.65
CA GLY A 571 -21.76 -33.17 -32.05
C GLY A 571 -20.85 -32.51 -33.09
N TYR A 572 -19.62 -32.07 -32.77
CA TYR A 572 -18.70 -31.56 -33.81
C TYR A 572 -17.30 -32.16 -33.71
N GLU A 573 -16.95 -33.04 -34.66
CA GLU A 573 -15.56 -33.37 -34.97
C GLU A 573 -14.97 -32.25 -35.84
N SER A 574 -13.89 -31.63 -35.36
CA SER A 574 -13.14 -30.63 -36.12
C SER A 574 -12.69 -31.19 -37.47
N PRO A 575 -12.97 -30.53 -38.62
CA PRO A 575 -12.40 -30.96 -39.88
C PRO A 575 -10.90 -30.66 -39.84
N ASN A 576 -10.09 -31.72 -39.90
CA ASN A 576 -8.64 -31.66 -40.01
C ASN A 576 -8.22 -30.52 -40.96
N GLN A 577 -7.61 -29.46 -40.41
CA GLN A 577 -6.97 -28.43 -41.20
C GLN A 577 -5.76 -29.07 -41.91
N SER A 578 -5.91 -29.35 -43.20
CA SER A 578 -4.77 -29.52 -44.09
C SER A 578 -4.57 -28.20 -44.82
N ASP A 579 -3.43 -27.55 -44.54
CA ASP A 579 -2.94 -26.42 -45.32
C ASP A 579 -2.72 -26.87 -46.76
N ARG A 580 -3.58 -26.43 -47.68
CA ARG A 580 -3.21 -26.09 -49.05
C ARG A 580 -4.33 -25.34 -49.75
N GLY A 581 -3.97 -24.18 -50.28
CA GLY A 581 -4.87 -23.25 -50.93
C GLY A 581 -5.61 -23.81 -52.14
N GLY A 582 -6.82 -23.29 -52.33
CA GLY A 582 -7.67 -23.50 -53.49
C GLY A 582 -8.94 -22.65 -53.34
N MET A 583 -9.26 -21.91 -54.38
CA MET A 583 -10.31 -20.90 -54.45
C MET A 583 -11.72 -21.55 -54.56
N GLU A 584 -12.71 -20.91 -53.92
CA GLU A 584 -14.18 -21.04 -54.01
C GLU A 584 -14.90 -22.32 -53.54
N SER A 585 -15.81 -22.15 -52.58
CA SER A 585 -17.25 -22.46 -52.73
C SER A 585 -18.05 -21.87 -51.57
N ASP A 586 -19.28 -21.41 -51.87
CA ASP A 586 -20.34 -21.00 -50.94
C ASP A 586 -20.74 -22.13 -49.97
N THR A 587 -19.88 -22.46 -49.00
CA THR A 587 -20.26 -23.26 -47.85
C THR A 587 -20.69 -22.32 -46.74
N GLN A 588 -21.99 -22.31 -46.48
CA GLN A 588 -22.59 -21.74 -45.28
C GLN A 588 -21.81 -22.28 -44.08
N VAL A 589 -20.95 -21.45 -43.49
CA VAL A 589 -20.16 -21.80 -42.31
C VAL A 589 -21.17 -21.98 -41.17
N ILE A 590 -21.59 -23.22 -40.93
CA ILE A 590 -22.41 -23.56 -39.76
C ILE A 590 -21.48 -23.48 -38.56
N ARG A 591 -21.57 -22.35 -37.84
CA ARG A 591 -20.82 -22.10 -36.61
C ARG A 591 -21.39 -22.95 -35.46
N PRO A 592 -20.55 -23.44 -34.54
CA PRO A 592 -21.03 -24.16 -33.36
C PRO A 592 -21.95 -23.25 -32.53
N VAL A 593 -23.14 -23.75 -32.15
CA VAL A 593 -24.09 -23.02 -31.31
C VAL A 593 -23.68 -23.20 -29.86
N TYR A 594 -23.23 -22.13 -29.22
CA TYR A 594 -23.03 -22.10 -27.78
C TYR A 594 -24.40 -22.13 -27.08
N VAL A 595 -24.71 -23.22 -26.38
CA VAL A 595 -25.90 -23.34 -25.53
C VAL A 595 -25.45 -23.46 -24.08
N PRO A 596 -25.56 -22.40 -23.26
CA PRO A 596 -25.21 -22.48 -21.84
C PRO A 596 -26.18 -23.44 -21.13
N THR A 597 -25.64 -24.39 -20.37
CA THR A 597 -26.44 -25.31 -19.57
C THR A 597 -26.01 -25.26 -18.10
N LEU A 598 -26.99 -25.39 -17.21
CA LEU A 598 -26.74 -25.52 -15.78
C LEU A 598 -26.12 -26.91 -15.51
N PRO A 599 -25.13 -27.03 -14.61
CA PRO A 599 -24.58 -28.31 -14.20
C PRO A 599 -25.65 -29.18 -13.54
N GLU A 600 -25.45 -30.51 -13.61
CA GLU A 600 -26.37 -31.47 -12.99
C GLU A 600 -26.30 -31.44 -11.46
N HIS A 601 -25.14 -31.10 -10.90
CA HIS A 601 -24.87 -31.06 -9.46
C HIS A 601 -24.15 -29.78 -9.05
N PHE A 602 -24.39 -29.33 -7.82
CA PHE A 602 -23.73 -28.16 -7.27
C PHE A 602 -22.37 -28.53 -6.67
N GLU A 603 -21.29 -28.00 -7.26
CA GLU A 603 -19.94 -28.11 -6.70
C GLU A 603 -19.57 -26.86 -5.88
N SER A 604 -19.19 -27.08 -4.63
CA SER A 604 -18.91 -26.02 -3.67
C SER A 604 -17.42 -25.67 -3.63
N ASN A 605 -17.08 -24.43 -4.02
CA ASN A 605 -15.75 -23.87 -3.79
C ASN A 605 -15.57 -23.32 -2.36
N TYR A 606 -16.64 -23.28 -1.55
CA TYR A 606 -16.62 -22.72 -0.19
C TYR A 606 -15.72 -23.50 0.78
N GLU A 607 -15.44 -24.79 0.53
CA GLU A 607 -14.54 -25.59 1.37
C GLU A 607 -13.08 -25.11 1.31
N SER A 608 -12.71 -24.37 0.26
CA SER A 608 -11.36 -23.82 0.07
C SER A 608 -11.16 -22.43 0.71
N ALA A 609 -12.25 -21.71 1.02
CA ALA A 609 -12.18 -20.36 1.55
C ALA A 609 -11.74 -20.37 3.03
N LYS A 610 -10.59 -19.74 3.31
CA LYS A 610 -10.06 -19.65 4.68
C LYS A 610 -11.02 -18.86 5.58
N PRO A 611 -11.30 -19.33 6.81
CA PRO A 611 -12.04 -18.53 7.78
C PRO A 611 -11.35 -17.18 8.02
N VAL A 612 -12.08 -16.09 7.88
CA VAL A 612 -11.62 -14.74 8.24
C VAL A 612 -12.05 -14.47 9.67
N SER A 613 -11.10 -14.08 10.53
CA SER A 613 -11.38 -13.66 11.91
C SER A 613 -10.91 -12.23 12.11
N LEU A 614 -11.81 -11.36 12.56
CA LEU A 614 -11.51 -9.97 12.91
C LEU A 614 -11.04 -9.82 14.36
N ARG A 615 -11.12 -10.88 15.18
CA ARG A 615 -10.66 -10.84 16.57
C ARG A 615 -9.17 -10.53 16.68
N GLY A 616 -8.83 -9.64 17.61
CA GLY A 616 -7.46 -9.17 17.81
C GLY A 616 -6.99 -8.16 16.76
N ARG A 617 -7.89 -7.60 15.94
CA ARG A 617 -7.56 -6.68 14.85
C ARG A 617 -8.09 -5.27 15.07
N ASN A 618 -7.39 -4.30 14.49
CA ASN A 618 -7.85 -2.91 14.38
C ASN A 618 -8.54 -2.71 13.04
N LEU A 619 -9.58 -1.88 13.02
CA LEU A 619 -10.37 -1.56 11.84
C LEU A 619 -10.61 -0.05 11.78
N GLN A 620 -10.72 0.49 10.57
CA GLN A 620 -11.18 1.86 10.34
C GLN A 620 -12.64 1.81 9.89
N VAL A 621 -13.51 2.49 10.64
CA VAL A 621 -14.95 2.48 10.40
C VAL A 621 -15.48 3.90 10.38
N ILE A 622 -16.15 4.27 9.29
CA ILE A 622 -16.92 5.51 9.21
C ILE A 622 -18.34 5.20 9.68
N VAL A 623 -18.84 5.98 10.63
CA VAL A 623 -20.18 5.81 11.20
C VAL A 623 -21.09 6.92 10.70
N LYS A 624 -22.27 6.55 10.23
CA LYS A 624 -23.32 7.49 9.82
C LYS A 624 -24.64 7.09 10.49
N LEU A 625 -25.40 8.08 10.93
CA LEU A 625 -26.73 7.85 11.51
C LEU A 625 -27.72 8.76 10.79
N THR A 626 -28.63 8.13 10.03
CA THR A 626 -29.56 8.79 9.12
C THR A 626 -30.99 8.68 9.65
N ASN A 627 -31.75 9.75 9.53
CA ASN A 627 -33.17 9.80 9.87
C ASN A 627 -33.96 10.37 8.69
N ILE A 628 -34.89 9.57 8.17
CA ILE A 628 -35.80 9.96 7.10
C ILE A 628 -37.20 10.07 7.69
N GLN A 629 -37.82 11.24 7.58
CA GLN A 629 -39.14 11.53 8.16
C GLN A 629 -40.14 11.89 7.06
N LEU A 630 -41.22 11.12 6.96
CA LEU A 630 -42.33 11.38 6.05
C LEU A 630 -43.48 11.99 6.85
N THR A 631 -44.15 12.96 6.25
CA THR A 631 -45.31 13.61 6.87
C THR A 631 -46.50 13.53 5.90
N PRO A 632 -47.75 13.68 6.37
CA PRO A 632 -48.90 13.75 5.46
C PRO A 632 -48.75 14.82 4.36
N SER A 633 -47.97 15.87 4.60
CA SER A 633 -47.67 16.92 3.61
C SER A 633 -46.55 16.56 2.62
N LYS A 634 -45.68 15.61 2.98
CA LYS A 634 -44.58 15.06 2.16
C LYS A 634 -44.57 13.53 2.35
N PRO A 635 -45.53 12.82 1.75
CA PRO A 635 -45.83 11.43 2.13
C PRO A 635 -44.95 10.39 1.44
N LYS A 636 -44.01 10.81 0.58
CA LYS A 636 -43.21 9.92 -0.26
C LYS A 636 -41.75 10.32 -0.26
N TYR A 637 -40.87 9.33 -0.09
CA TYR A 637 -39.44 9.43 -0.34
C TYR A 637 -39.16 8.93 -1.76
N ASP A 638 -38.56 9.79 -2.57
CA ASP A 638 -38.28 9.48 -3.96
C ASP A 638 -37.09 8.51 -4.08
N LYS A 639 -37.10 7.77 -5.18
CA LYS A 639 -36.06 6.79 -5.50
C LYS A 639 -34.70 7.49 -5.63
N GLY A 640 -33.67 6.91 -5.02
CA GLY A 640 -32.29 7.39 -5.14
C GLY A 640 -31.67 7.11 -6.52
N ASN A 641 -30.49 7.68 -6.75
CA ASN A 641 -29.66 7.34 -7.91
C ASN A 641 -28.81 6.09 -7.63
N TRP A 642 -28.39 5.41 -8.70
CA TRP A 642 -27.38 4.36 -8.59
C TRP A 642 -26.05 4.96 -8.13
N HIS A 643 -25.54 4.45 -7.01
CA HIS A 643 -24.29 4.94 -6.42
C HIS A 643 -23.54 3.83 -5.65
N ILE A 644 -22.26 4.12 -5.40
CA ILE A 644 -21.37 3.36 -4.52
C ILE A 644 -20.96 4.28 -3.37
N GLU A 645 -20.44 3.71 -2.28
CA GLU A 645 -20.09 4.49 -1.09
C GLU A 645 -18.65 4.99 -1.15
N GLY A 646 -18.51 6.30 -1.27
CA GLY A 646 -17.23 6.99 -1.25
C GLY A 646 -16.36 6.77 -2.51
N PRO A 647 -15.38 7.65 -2.73
CA PRO A 647 -14.37 7.49 -3.78
C PRO A 647 -13.28 6.47 -3.39
N ILE A 648 -12.41 6.10 -4.34
CA ILE A 648 -11.30 5.14 -4.10
C ILE A 648 -10.44 5.57 -2.91
N ASN A 649 -10.25 6.87 -2.71
CA ASN A 649 -9.39 7.35 -1.64
C ASN A 649 -9.91 7.11 -0.21
N GLU A 650 -11.19 6.80 -0.05
CA GLU A 650 -11.76 6.37 1.24
C GLU A 650 -11.63 4.85 1.46
N SER A 651 -11.25 4.09 0.42
CA SER A 651 -10.97 2.65 0.45
C SER A 651 -12.05 1.81 1.15
N ILE A 652 -13.32 2.20 1.05
CA ILE A 652 -14.46 1.48 1.64
C ILE A 652 -14.63 0.14 0.91
N ALA A 653 -14.54 -0.96 1.66
CA ALA A 653 -14.65 -2.33 1.14
C ALA A 653 -16.00 -2.99 1.45
N ALA A 654 -16.63 -2.61 2.57
CA ALA A 654 -17.91 -3.19 2.97
C ALA A 654 -18.81 -2.18 3.69
N ILE A 655 -20.12 -2.38 3.55
CA ILE A 655 -21.17 -1.58 4.17
C ILE A 655 -21.95 -2.48 5.11
N GLY A 656 -22.23 -1.99 6.31
CA GLY A 656 -23.19 -2.56 7.26
C GLY A 656 -24.31 -1.58 7.54
N LEU A 657 -25.57 -2.03 7.43
CA LEU A 657 -26.77 -1.24 7.68
C LEU A 657 -27.59 -1.87 8.79
N TYR A 658 -28.06 -1.06 9.74
CA TYR A 658 -29.06 -1.44 10.74
C TYR A 658 -30.27 -0.52 10.64
N TYR A 659 -31.38 -1.07 10.13
CA TYR A 659 -32.69 -0.39 10.07
C TYR A 659 -33.37 -0.54 11.43
N TYR A 660 -33.00 0.33 12.37
CA TYR A 660 -33.31 0.13 13.78
C TYR A 660 -34.69 0.61 14.19
N ASP A 661 -35.26 1.57 13.45
CA ASP A 661 -36.58 2.12 13.74
C ASP A 661 -37.26 2.52 12.43
N VAL A 662 -38.18 1.67 11.98
CA VAL A 662 -38.94 1.82 10.73
C VAL A 662 -40.42 1.73 11.07
N GLU A 663 -41.14 2.84 10.98
CA GLU A 663 -42.53 2.95 11.41
C GLU A 663 -43.38 3.70 10.38
N ASN A 664 -44.62 3.21 10.19
CA ASN A 664 -45.65 3.81 9.33
C ASN A 664 -45.19 4.15 7.89
N ILE A 665 -44.32 3.32 7.31
CA ILE A 665 -43.93 3.41 5.91
C ILE A 665 -44.02 2.05 5.23
N THR A 666 -44.17 2.04 3.90
CA THR A 666 -43.98 0.84 3.09
C THR A 666 -42.56 0.31 3.27
N THR A 667 -42.38 -1.01 3.34
CA THR A 667 -41.06 -1.65 3.57
C THR A 667 -40.00 -1.12 2.58
N PRO A 668 -38.93 -0.48 3.07
CA PRO A 668 -37.87 0.02 2.19
C PRO A 668 -37.14 -1.12 1.50
N LYS A 669 -36.56 -0.83 0.32
CA LYS A 669 -35.85 -1.81 -0.51
C LYS A 669 -34.58 -1.22 -1.11
N LEU A 670 -33.55 -2.05 -1.22
CA LEU A 670 -32.28 -1.73 -1.88
C LEU A 670 -32.17 -2.56 -3.15
N ASP A 671 -32.01 -1.90 -4.29
CA ASP A 671 -31.65 -2.56 -5.56
C ASP A 671 -30.13 -2.62 -5.69
N TYR A 672 -29.61 -3.67 -6.32
CA TYR A 672 -28.18 -3.86 -6.56
C TYR A 672 -27.90 -4.17 -8.03
N ARG A 673 -26.79 -3.63 -8.54
CA ARG A 673 -26.22 -3.98 -9.84
C ARG A 673 -24.69 -4.10 -9.75
N VAL A 674 -24.11 -4.89 -10.64
CA VAL A 674 -22.67 -5.12 -10.73
C VAL A 674 -22.16 -4.67 -12.10
N ALA A 675 -20.92 -4.18 -12.15
CA ALA A 675 -20.22 -3.92 -13.40
C ALA A 675 -19.71 -5.25 -14.00
N VAL A 676 -19.74 -5.37 -15.33
CA VAL A 676 -19.31 -6.58 -16.05
C VAL A 676 -18.31 -6.22 -17.15
N ASP A 677 -17.30 -7.04 -17.39
CA ASP A 677 -16.27 -6.78 -18.43
C ASP A 677 -16.52 -7.55 -19.74
N ARG A 678 -15.70 -7.24 -20.76
CA ARG A 678 -15.67 -7.95 -22.05
C ARG A 678 -15.19 -9.39 -21.89
N PHE A 679 -15.82 -10.26 -22.69
CA PHE A 679 -15.36 -11.60 -23.00
C PHE A 679 -14.03 -11.60 -23.76
N GLU A 680 -13.27 -12.69 -23.66
CA GLU A 680 -12.13 -12.93 -24.53
C GLU A 680 -12.55 -12.83 -26.01
N TYR A 681 -11.91 -11.92 -26.74
CA TYR A 681 -12.22 -11.56 -28.15
C TYR A 681 -12.19 -12.77 -29.12
N GLN A 682 -11.62 -13.90 -28.69
CA GLN A 682 -11.52 -15.14 -29.47
C GLN A 682 -12.80 -15.98 -29.44
N ILE A 683 -13.64 -15.87 -28.40
CA ILE A 683 -14.95 -16.56 -28.32
C ILE A 683 -16.03 -15.74 -29.05
N ALA A 684 -15.80 -14.43 -29.16
CA ALA A 684 -16.72 -13.42 -29.64
C ALA A 684 -17.13 -13.52 -31.12
N SER A 685 -16.33 -14.15 -31.99
CA SER A 685 -16.70 -14.24 -33.42
C SER A 685 -17.80 -15.26 -33.69
N ASP A 686 -18.07 -16.18 -32.75
CA ASP A 686 -18.91 -17.37 -32.96
C ASP A 686 -20.18 -17.46 -32.08
N MET A 687 -20.47 -16.44 -31.24
CA MET A 687 -21.61 -16.44 -30.30
C MET A 687 -22.77 -15.50 -30.71
N TYR A 688 -24.01 -15.88 -30.35
CA TYR A 688 -25.21 -15.02 -30.42
C TYR A 688 -25.41 -14.27 -29.09
N TRP A 689 -24.89 -13.04 -29.01
CA TRP A 689 -24.85 -12.23 -27.77
C TRP A 689 -26.22 -11.99 -27.13
N GLU A 690 -27.20 -11.57 -27.94
CA GLU A 690 -28.55 -11.28 -27.47
C GLU A 690 -29.23 -12.54 -26.93
N ASP A 691 -29.04 -13.68 -27.60
CA ASP A 691 -29.68 -14.95 -27.23
C ASP A 691 -29.08 -15.58 -25.96
N VAL A 692 -27.78 -15.35 -25.70
CA VAL A 692 -27.05 -15.96 -24.57
C VAL A 692 -27.06 -15.06 -23.34
N TYR A 693 -26.86 -13.75 -23.50
CA TYR A 693 -26.68 -12.80 -22.40
C TYR A 693 -27.80 -11.77 -22.29
N GLY A 694 -28.68 -11.66 -23.29
CA GLY A 694 -29.66 -10.58 -23.36
C GLY A 694 -29.01 -9.20 -23.54
N MET A 695 -27.80 -9.15 -24.09
CA MET A 695 -27.04 -7.93 -24.32
C MET A 695 -26.75 -7.76 -25.81
N ASP A 696 -26.91 -6.54 -26.28
CA ASP A 696 -26.52 -6.08 -27.61
C ASP A 696 -25.32 -5.13 -27.55
N ARG A 697 -24.97 -4.51 -28.68
CA ARG A 697 -23.85 -3.57 -28.76
C ARG A 697 -24.11 -2.24 -28.04
N GLU A 698 -25.37 -1.89 -27.82
CA GLU A 698 -25.81 -0.66 -27.16
C GLU A 698 -26.01 -0.85 -25.65
N SER A 699 -25.94 -2.11 -25.19
CA SER A 699 -26.14 -2.48 -23.80
C SER A 699 -25.05 -1.93 -22.91
N LEU A 700 -25.47 -1.48 -21.73
CA LEU A 700 -24.61 -0.94 -20.69
C LEU A 700 -23.82 -2.09 -20.03
N ARG A 701 -22.57 -1.83 -19.61
CA ARG A 701 -21.71 -2.78 -18.90
C ARG A 701 -22.09 -3.00 -17.43
N ASN A 702 -23.37 -3.22 -17.17
CA ASN A 702 -23.86 -3.60 -15.85
C ASN A 702 -24.98 -4.66 -15.93
N GLN A 703 -25.11 -5.43 -14.86
CA GLN A 703 -26.23 -6.36 -14.68
C GLN A 703 -26.92 -6.08 -13.35
N TYR A 704 -28.25 -5.96 -13.40
CA TYR A 704 -29.08 -5.93 -12.20
C TYR A 704 -29.02 -7.30 -11.52
N ILE A 705 -28.57 -7.36 -10.27
CA ILE A 705 -28.34 -8.62 -9.55
C ILE A 705 -29.38 -8.90 -8.48
N GLY A 706 -30.38 -8.04 -8.30
CA GLY A 706 -31.51 -8.28 -7.40
C GLY A 706 -31.80 -7.15 -6.43
N SER A 707 -32.74 -7.39 -5.54
CA SER A 707 -33.19 -6.43 -4.51
C SER A 707 -33.29 -7.09 -3.14
N LEU A 708 -33.09 -6.31 -2.09
CA LEU A 708 -33.19 -6.74 -0.70
C LEU A 708 -34.15 -5.84 0.08
N GLU A 709 -35.17 -6.44 0.70
CA GLU A 709 -36.09 -5.71 1.59
C GLU A 709 -35.44 -5.50 2.97
N VAL A 710 -35.65 -4.33 3.55
CA VAL A 710 -35.02 -3.90 4.81
C VAL A 710 -36.09 -3.47 5.83
N PRO A 711 -36.86 -4.43 6.40
CA PRO A 711 -37.85 -4.13 7.42
C PRO A 711 -37.21 -3.69 8.74
N ASN A 712 -38.05 -3.22 9.67
CA ASN A 712 -37.63 -2.86 11.01
C ASN A 712 -36.84 -4.00 11.69
N GLY A 713 -35.71 -3.67 12.32
CA GLY A 713 -34.87 -4.60 13.06
C GLY A 713 -33.86 -5.39 12.20
N ARG A 714 -33.87 -5.25 10.87
CA ARG A 714 -32.93 -5.97 9.98
C ARG A 714 -31.56 -5.32 9.95
N CYS A 715 -30.53 -6.15 10.15
CA CYS A 715 -29.14 -5.82 9.84
C CYS A 715 -28.74 -6.44 8.50
N VAL A 716 -27.96 -5.72 7.70
CA VAL A 716 -27.48 -6.16 6.39
C VAL A 716 -26.00 -5.82 6.23
N VAL A 717 -25.19 -6.72 5.67
CA VAL A 717 -23.85 -6.38 5.17
C VAL A 717 -23.70 -6.76 3.70
N TYR A 718 -22.96 -5.96 2.94
CA TYR A 718 -22.66 -6.19 1.52
C TYR A 718 -21.36 -5.48 1.11
N PRO A 719 -20.69 -5.90 0.02
CA PRO A 719 -19.46 -5.28 -0.45
C PRO A 719 -19.74 -3.97 -1.21
N ASN A 720 -18.79 -3.02 -1.17
CA ASN A 720 -18.93 -1.72 -1.85
C ASN A 720 -18.79 -1.79 -3.38
N ARG A 721 -18.34 -2.93 -3.92
CA ARG A 721 -18.29 -3.20 -5.36
C ARG A 721 -19.67 -3.16 -6.03
N TYR A 722 -20.73 -3.45 -5.27
CA TYR A 722 -22.09 -3.43 -5.79
C TYR A 722 -22.62 -2.03 -5.76
N GLN A 723 -22.96 -1.52 -6.94
CA GLN A 723 -23.69 -0.28 -7.02
C GLN A 723 -25.11 -0.55 -6.55
N HIS A 724 -25.56 0.28 -5.63
CA HIS A 724 -26.85 0.09 -4.99
C HIS A 724 -27.71 1.34 -5.13
N LYS A 725 -29.01 1.15 -4.89
CA LYS A 725 -30.01 2.20 -5.05
C LYS A 725 -31.20 1.97 -4.13
N GLU A 726 -31.44 2.94 -3.26
CA GLU A 726 -32.63 3.01 -2.44
C GLU A 726 -33.89 3.19 -3.30
N GLN A 727 -34.88 2.32 -3.14
CA GLN A 727 -36.19 2.48 -3.78
C GLN A 727 -37.05 3.50 -3.04
N SER A 728 -38.01 4.07 -3.77
CA SER A 728 -39.01 4.94 -3.16
C SER A 728 -39.88 4.17 -2.18
N PHE A 729 -40.22 4.80 -1.06
CA PHE A 729 -41.20 4.33 -0.10
C PHE A 729 -42.12 5.48 0.33
N GLU A 730 -43.30 5.15 0.80
CA GLU A 730 -44.34 6.11 1.17
C GLU A 730 -45.00 5.74 2.50
N LEU A 731 -45.81 6.66 3.05
CA LEU A 731 -46.56 6.40 4.27
C LEU A 731 -47.52 5.22 4.09
N ALA A 732 -47.51 4.28 5.05
CA ALA A 732 -48.44 3.16 5.06
C ALA A 732 -49.86 3.63 5.45
N ASP A 733 -49.96 4.48 6.48
CA ASP A 733 -51.12 5.30 6.78
C ASP A 733 -50.81 6.77 6.42
N PRO A 734 -51.38 7.30 5.32
CA PRO A 734 -51.15 8.67 4.86
C PRO A 734 -51.59 9.76 5.84
N THR A 735 -52.35 9.42 6.90
CA THR A 735 -52.85 10.37 7.89
C THR A 735 -51.88 10.61 9.04
N GLN A 736 -50.93 9.71 9.26
CA GLN A 736 -49.95 9.76 10.34
C GLN A 736 -48.55 10.00 9.78
N PRO A 737 -47.63 10.63 10.54
CA PRO A 737 -46.22 10.66 10.17
C PRO A 737 -45.60 9.26 10.22
N GLY A 738 -44.50 9.07 9.51
CA GLY A 738 -43.72 7.83 9.50
C GLY A 738 -42.24 8.12 9.32
N HIS A 739 -41.39 7.15 9.65
CA HIS A 739 -39.95 7.35 9.61
C HIS A 739 -39.17 6.09 9.29
N CYS A 740 -37.94 6.30 8.82
CA CYS A 740 -36.92 5.29 8.63
C CYS A 740 -35.62 5.80 9.25
N LYS A 741 -35.15 5.13 10.30
CA LYS A 741 -33.88 5.46 10.96
C LYS A 741 -32.85 4.35 10.77
N ILE A 742 -31.66 4.75 10.34
CA ILE A 742 -30.62 3.83 9.86
C ILE A 742 -29.28 4.17 10.54
N LEU A 743 -28.63 3.16 11.11
CA LEU A 743 -27.23 3.25 11.53
C LEU A 743 -26.38 2.51 10.49
N THR A 744 -25.39 3.21 9.92
CA THR A 744 -24.53 2.70 8.86
C THR A 744 -23.08 2.66 9.30
N PHE A 745 -22.40 1.56 8.96
CA PHE A 745 -20.98 1.35 9.10
C PHE A 745 -20.35 1.20 7.72
N PHE A 746 -19.42 2.07 7.36
CA PHE A 746 -18.57 1.88 6.20
C PHE A 746 -17.20 1.41 6.68
N VAL A 747 -16.86 0.16 6.35
CA VAL A 747 -15.60 -0.47 6.76
C VAL A 747 -14.57 -0.23 5.68
N VAL A 748 -13.51 0.49 6.04
CA VAL A 748 -12.32 0.68 5.19
C VAL A 748 -11.58 -0.64 5.05
N ASN A 749 -10.99 -0.92 3.88
CA ASN A 749 -10.21 -2.12 3.62
C ASN A 749 -9.20 -2.37 4.77
N PRO A 750 -9.31 -3.49 5.51
CA PRO A 750 -8.48 -3.73 6.69
C PRO A 750 -6.97 -3.75 6.42
N SER A 751 -6.55 -4.10 5.19
CA SER A 751 -5.14 -4.08 4.75
C SER A 751 -4.60 -2.68 4.47
N ARG A 752 -5.46 -1.66 4.45
CA ARG A 752 -5.13 -0.25 4.23
C ARG A 752 -5.39 0.55 5.50
N ARG A 753 -4.74 1.71 5.60
CA ARG A 753 -5.00 2.67 6.66
C ARG A 753 -4.95 4.07 6.08
N ILE A 754 -6.03 4.83 6.25
CA ILE A 754 -6.17 6.21 5.79
C ILE A 754 -6.14 7.18 6.98
N VAL A 755 -6.12 8.50 6.70
CA VAL A 755 -6.23 9.53 7.76
C VAL A 755 -7.51 9.30 8.56
N SER A 756 -7.41 9.29 9.89
CA SER A 756 -8.52 8.96 10.80
C SER A 756 -8.59 9.92 11.99
N THR A 757 -9.63 9.79 12.80
CA THR A 757 -9.79 10.60 14.03
C THR A 757 -8.72 10.32 15.10
N ALA A 758 -7.88 9.29 14.95
CA ALA A 758 -6.68 9.12 15.78
C ALA A 758 -5.53 10.05 15.37
N HIS A 759 -5.62 10.64 14.18
CA HIS A 759 -4.60 11.51 13.61
C HIS A 759 -5.02 12.97 13.70
N VAL A 760 -6.29 13.26 13.39
CA VAL A 760 -6.87 14.60 13.37
C VAL A 760 -7.53 14.90 14.70
N ALA A 761 -7.10 15.97 15.39
CA ALA A 761 -7.76 16.45 16.60
C ALA A 761 -9.18 16.93 16.31
N PRO A 762 -10.09 17.01 17.31
CA PRO A 762 -11.43 17.54 17.10
C PRO A 762 -11.45 18.89 16.38
N GLN A 763 -12.16 18.98 15.26
CA GLN A 763 -12.24 20.22 14.48
C GLN A 763 -13.39 21.12 14.98
N GLN A 764 -14.27 20.61 15.84
CA GLN A 764 -15.46 21.30 16.31
C GLN A 764 -15.13 22.31 17.44
N PRO A 765 -15.40 23.62 17.28
CA PRO A 765 -15.02 24.62 18.28
C PRO A 765 -15.70 24.39 19.63
N GLN A 766 -16.98 24.01 19.60
CA GLN A 766 -17.78 23.75 20.80
C GLN A 766 -17.27 22.58 21.65
N TRP A 767 -16.45 21.68 21.11
CA TRP A 767 -15.88 20.57 21.89
C TRP A 767 -14.79 21.03 22.86
N TYR A 768 -14.24 22.23 22.66
CA TYR A 768 -13.23 22.83 23.54
C TYR A 768 -13.84 23.54 24.75
N ASN A 769 -15.14 23.82 24.75
CA ASN A 769 -15.83 24.55 25.82
C ASN A 769 -15.61 23.91 27.19
N SER A 770 -15.68 22.58 27.30
CA SER A 770 -15.46 21.87 28.57
C SER A 770 -14.02 22.02 29.09
N SER A 771 -13.03 22.14 28.19
CA SER A 771 -11.63 22.38 28.57
C SER A 771 -11.40 23.83 28.99
N LEU A 772 -12.03 24.78 28.29
CA LEU A 772 -11.98 26.21 28.63
C LEU A 772 -12.66 26.50 29.96
N ASP A 773 -13.78 25.83 30.25
CA ASP A 773 -14.49 25.90 31.53
C ASP A 773 -13.61 25.40 32.69
N LYS A 774 -12.95 24.25 32.53
CA LYS A 774 -11.98 23.74 33.51
C LYS A 774 -10.79 24.68 33.71
N ALA A 775 -10.37 25.37 32.66
CA ALA A 775 -9.30 26.37 32.72
C ALA A 775 -9.78 27.71 33.33
N HIS A 776 -11.04 27.81 33.77
CA HIS A 776 -11.65 29.02 34.34
C HIS A 776 -11.60 30.21 33.38
N VAL A 777 -11.66 29.95 32.08
CA VAL A 777 -11.77 31.00 31.06
C VAL A 777 -13.22 31.50 31.02
N PRO A 778 -13.48 32.82 31.08
CA PRO A 778 -14.83 33.37 30.96
C PRO A 778 -15.51 32.96 29.64
N PRO A 779 -16.80 32.53 29.66
CA PRO A 779 -17.53 32.11 28.46
C PRO A 779 -17.54 33.12 27.32
N GLU A 780 -17.48 34.42 27.65
CA GLU A 780 -17.43 35.51 26.69
C GLU A 780 -16.19 35.46 25.78
N LEU A 781 -15.11 34.80 26.22
CA LEU A 781 -13.85 34.68 25.48
C LEU A 781 -13.71 33.34 24.73
N TRP A 782 -14.63 32.39 24.89
CA TRP A 782 -14.48 31.05 24.32
C TRP A 782 -14.47 31.06 22.79
N ASN A 783 -15.36 31.84 22.18
CA ASN A 783 -15.43 31.98 20.73
C ASN A 783 -14.14 32.62 20.17
N ASP A 784 -13.61 33.64 20.86
CA ASP A 784 -12.38 34.30 20.43
C ASP A 784 -11.19 33.34 20.53
N ILE A 785 -11.07 32.60 21.64
CA ILE A 785 -9.95 31.66 21.85
C ILE A 785 -9.99 30.51 20.83
N THR A 786 -11.18 29.94 20.57
CA THR A 786 -11.30 28.80 19.64
C THR A 786 -10.91 29.15 18.20
N GLN A 787 -11.06 30.42 17.79
CA GLN A 787 -10.59 30.91 16.48
C GLN A 787 -9.07 30.87 16.32
N TYR A 788 -8.31 30.88 17.42
CA TYR A 788 -6.84 30.80 17.38
C TYR A 788 -6.31 29.37 17.54
N ILE A 789 -7.18 28.37 17.77
CA ILE A 789 -6.77 26.97 17.85
C ILE A 789 -6.57 26.42 16.43
N GLN A 790 -5.35 26.02 16.11
CA GLN A 790 -5.02 25.47 14.79
C GLN A 790 -5.79 24.18 14.50
N GLY A 791 -6.40 24.10 13.31
CA GLY A 791 -7.19 22.94 12.85
C GLY A 791 -8.66 22.96 13.27
N VAL A 792 -9.12 23.94 14.06
CA VAL A 792 -10.54 24.13 14.35
C VAL A 792 -11.23 24.77 13.14
N GLN A 793 -12.39 24.22 12.77
CA GLN A 793 -13.21 24.68 11.65
C GLN A 793 -14.51 25.28 12.16
N SER A 794 -14.89 26.44 11.62
CA SER A 794 -16.19 27.03 11.99
C SER A 794 -17.36 26.17 11.48
N PRO A 795 -18.54 26.16 12.13
CA PRO A 795 -19.69 25.41 11.63
C PRO A 795 -20.13 25.81 10.21
N ALA A 796 -19.95 27.08 9.84
CA ALA A 796 -20.25 27.59 8.50
C ALA A 796 -19.28 27.04 7.45
N GLU A 797 -17.99 27.02 7.78
CA GLU A 797 -16.94 26.46 6.93
C GLU A 797 -17.10 24.93 6.77
N ALA A 798 -17.33 24.21 7.88
CA ALA A 798 -17.60 22.77 7.82
C ALA A 798 -18.84 22.45 6.97
N LYS A 799 -19.89 23.28 7.05
CA LYS A 799 -21.08 23.15 6.20
C LYS A 799 -20.76 23.40 4.73
N HIS A 800 -19.91 24.37 4.43
CA HIS A 800 -19.45 24.68 3.07
C HIS A 800 -18.62 23.54 2.47
N TYR A 801 -17.63 23.01 3.20
CA TYR A 801 -16.86 21.84 2.75
C TYR A 801 -17.73 20.60 2.57
N ARG A 802 -18.74 20.41 3.42
CA ARG A 802 -19.71 19.33 3.26
C ARG A 802 -20.55 19.46 1.98
N ASP A 803 -20.93 20.68 1.57
CA ASP A 803 -21.58 20.91 0.27
C ASP A 803 -20.63 20.58 -0.90
N GLU A 804 -19.38 21.04 -0.82
CA GLU A 804 -18.38 20.77 -1.86
C GLU A 804 -18.05 19.28 -1.97
N LEU A 805 -17.87 18.58 -0.85
CA LEU A 805 -17.69 17.12 -0.80
C LEU A 805 -18.88 16.39 -1.41
N THR A 806 -20.12 16.85 -1.13
CA THR A 806 -21.33 16.26 -1.74
C THR A 806 -21.34 16.44 -3.26
N SER A 807 -20.92 17.62 -3.75
CA SER A 807 -20.78 17.88 -5.18
C SER A 807 -19.70 17.00 -5.82
N ASP A 808 -18.54 16.90 -5.18
CA ASP A 808 -17.41 16.08 -5.62
C ASP A 808 -17.80 14.59 -5.72
N ARG A 809 -18.47 14.05 -4.70
CA ARG A 809 -19.00 12.68 -4.74
C ARG A 809 -20.04 12.46 -5.83
N THR A 810 -20.87 13.46 -6.10
CA THR A 810 -21.86 13.38 -7.20
C THR A 810 -21.15 13.28 -8.55
N GLN A 811 -20.08 14.07 -8.75
CA GLN A 811 -19.27 14.01 -9.96
C GLN A 811 -18.55 12.66 -10.09
N ILE A 812 -17.87 12.20 -9.04
CA ILE A 812 -17.18 10.90 -9.05
C ILE A 812 -18.17 9.75 -9.30
N THR A 813 -19.36 9.79 -8.71
CA THR A 813 -20.43 8.80 -8.99
C THR A 813 -20.84 8.82 -10.46
N ALA A 814 -20.91 10.00 -11.08
CA ALA A 814 -21.20 10.12 -12.50
C ALA A 814 -20.09 9.52 -13.37
N VAL A 815 -18.82 9.73 -13.01
CA VAL A 815 -17.65 9.11 -13.67
C VAL A 815 -17.71 7.58 -13.54
N TYR A 816 -17.99 7.04 -12.34
CA TYR A 816 -18.20 5.61 -12.16
C TYR A 816 -19.30 5.07 -13.08
N ASN A 817 -20.43 5.76 -13.16
CA ASN A 817 -21.49 5.39 -14.09
C ASN A 817 -20.99 5.43 -15.53
N GLU A 818 -20.41 6.53 -16.00
CA GLU A 818 -19.98 6.69 -17.39
C GLU A 818 -18.92 5.66 -17.83
N TYR A 819 -17.88 5.45 -17.01
CA TYR A 819 -16.70 4.69 -17.43
C TYR A 819 -16.72 3.22 -17.01
N ILE A 820 -17.45 2.86 -15.95
CA ILE A 820 -17.49 1.49 -15.42
C ILE A 820 -18.84 0.82 -15.68
N TYR A 821 -19.95 1.41 -15.22
CA TYR A 821 -21.25 0.73 -15.24
C TYR A 821 -22.06 0.93 -16.53
N GLU A 822 -21.96 2.10 -17.17
CA GLU A 822 -22.81 2.57 -18.28
C GLU A 822 -22.03 2.78 -19.57
N ARG A 823 -20.78 2.32 -19.60
CA ARG A 823 -19.95 2.35 -20.80
C ARG A 823 -20.52 1.43 -21.88
N VAL A 824 -20.72 1.95 -23.08
CA VAL A 824 -21.18 1.18 -24.25
C VAL A 824 -20.01 0.39 -24.86
N TYR A 825 -20.31 -0.75 -25.50
CA TYR A 825 -19.29 -1.57 -26.17
C TYR A 825 -18.80 -0.93 -27.49
N ASN A 826 -17.73 -0.12 -27.44
CA ASN A 826 -17.06 0.41 -28.64
C ASN A 826 -16.20 -0.67 -29.35
N LEU A 827 -16.65 -1.25 -30.46
CA LEU A 827 -15.86 -2.21 -31.26
C LEU A 827 -14.61 -1.58 -31.88
#